data_AF-A0A434AAX8-F1
#
_entry.id   AF-A0A434AAX8-F1
#
_cell.length_a   1.000
_cell.length_b   1.000
_cell.length_c   1.000
_cell.angle_alpha   90.00
_cell.angle_beta   90.00
_cell.angle_gamma   90.00
#
_symmetry.space_group_name_H-M   'P 1'
#
loop_
_entity.id
_entity.type
_entity.pdbx_description
1 polymer ?
#
loop_
_entity_poly.entity_id
_entity_poly.type
_entity_poly.pdbx_seq_one_letter_code
_entity_poly.pdbx_strand_id
1 'polypeptide(L)'
;MKINKWCSIPILLFLMGLVNSTSAQNVPGKTAWFDPAKPATTYCNPINIGYNYTTQNHNGIPESRRSSADPVIITYKGDYYLFATNQAGFFWSKDMSDWKFVYGSFQRNPGDDDQCAPAAWVVNDTLFYVGSTWKKDHPIWKTADPKSGRWTRHVNTAMLPTWDPAIFQDDDKKVYMYYGSSGKLPLVGVEVDYNTWLPKGNQADYAKLYAATEVEDIQKPYGQAKAVVGLDPVAHGWERFGPNNDMEPAPWGNFIEGAWMTKHNGKYYMQYGAPATEFKGYANGVHVGDNPLGPFVYQKHNPMSYKPGGFVIGAGHGNTFADNYGNYWNTGTCKISIKDRFERRIDMFPAGFDKDDVMYSITAYGDFPIVLPTAQRDQTKGASSGWMLLSYKKPVTVSSAEECKEVETHRMDHGGKKVYEKICYDAANLTDENIQTYWSATSDKPGEWLQLDLGRKMEINALQINYADHKATQFNKAMDMYYQYQILMSDDAVNWTLVVDKSNNDKDVPHDYVELTKAIKARYIKMVNIHNASGMFAVSDFRVFGNGLAEKPKPVADFKVKRNTADSRNAILSWKKQADAIGYNIYYGITPDKLYNSIMVYGDSSYDFRGLDKGTKYYFTIEPFNENGIGTKGKIIEVK
;
A
#
# COMPACT_ATOMS: atom_id res chain seq x y z
N MET A 1 -19.58 -29.33 89.79
CA MET A 1 -20.84 -29.98 90.17
C MET A 1 -21.95 -29.44 89.25
N LYS A 2 -22.69 -30.35 88.60
CA LYS A 2 -23.94 -30.17 87.83
C LYS A 2 -23.92 -29.55 86.42
N ILE A 3 -24.11 -30.49 85.49
CA ILE A 3 -24.75 -30.50 84.16
C ILE A 3 -25.93 -29.53 84.01
N ASN A 4 -26.08 -28.92 82.83
CA ASN A 4 -27.33 -28.80 82.05
C ASN A 4 -27.00 -28.36 80.61
N LYS A 5 -27.06 -29.27 79.64
CA LYS A 5 -28.20 -29.62 78.76
C LYS A 5 -28.63 -28.49 77.82
N TRP A 6 -28.30 -28.75 76.55
CA TRP A 6 -28.67 -28.02 75.35
C TRP A 6 -30.18 -28.04 75.09
N CYS A 7 -30.70 -26.95 74.53
CA CYS A 7 -31.95 -26.94 73.79
C CYS A 7 -31.77 -26.08 72.54
N SER A 8 -32.06 -26.69 71.39
CA SER A 8 -31.84 -26.20 70.02
C SER A 8 -32.94 -25.24 69.58
N ILE A 9 -32.59 -24.18 68.84
CA ILE A 9 -33.50 -23.38 68.02
C ILE A 9 -32.97 -23.43 66.58
N PRO A 10 -33.78 -23.75 65.55
CA PRO A 10 -33.31 -23.79 64.18
C PRO A 10 -33.31 -22.36 63.60
N ILE A 11 -32.14 -21.87 63.21
CA ILE A 11 -32.03 -20.65 62.40
C ILE A 11 -32.16 -21.09 60.94
N LEU A 12 -33.29 -20.74 60.31
CA LEU A 12 -33.49 -20.81 58.87
C LEU A 12 -32.47 -19.87 58.19
N LEU A 13 -31.47 -20.43 57.52
CA LEU A 13 -30.61 -19.69 56.60
C LEU A 13 -31.33 -19.55 55.25
N PHE A 14 -31.79 -18.34 54.95
CA PHE A 14 -32.27 -17.96 53.63
C PHE A 14 -31.05 -17.82 52.70
N LEU A 15 -30.83 -18.80 51.82
CA LEU A 15 -29.92 -18.68 50.69
C LEU A 15 -30.58 -17.80 49.62
N MET A 16 -30.27 -16.51 49.60
CA MET A 16 -30.50 -15.67 48.42
C MET A 16 -29.41 -15.96 47.39
N GLY A 17 -29.79 -16.68 46.33
CA GLY A 17 -28.97 -16.80 45.13
C GLY A 17 -28.82 -15.43 44.47
N LEU A 18 -27.63 -14.86 44.53
CA LEU A 18 -27.22 -13.74 43.69
C LEU A 18 -27.04 -14.26 42.26
N VAL A 19 -28.09 -14.13 41.44
CA VAL A 19 -27.96 -14.20 39.99
C VAL A 19 -27.21 -12.95 39.55
N ASN A 20 -25.91 -13.06 39.32
CA ASN A 20 -25.14 -12.03 38.64
C ASN A 20 -25.62 -11.98 37.18
N SER A 21 -26.69 -11.23 36.92
CA SER A 21 -27.01 -10.76 35.58
C SER A 21 -25.93 -9.75 35.19
N THR A 22 -24.86 -10.21 34.54
CA THR A 22 -23.95 -9.34 33.82
C THR A 22 -24.76 -8.64 32.73
N SER A 23 -25.16 -7.39 32.98
CA SER A 23 -25.66 -6.53 31.91
C SER A 23 -24.56 -6.43 30.87
N ALA A 24 -24.78 -7.02 29.68
CA ALA A 24 -23.89 -6.82 28.55
C ALA A 24 -23.79 -5.30 28.32
N GLN A 25 -22.58 -4.74 28.45
CA GLN A 25 -22.36 -3.35 28.09
C GLN A 25 -22.77 -3.18 26.62
N ASN A 26 -23.79 -2.36 26.36
CA ASN A 26 -24.16 -1.97 25.00
C ASN A 26 -23.00 -1.13 24.43
N VAL A 27 -22.15 -1.75 23.62
CA VAL A 27 -21.12 -1.04 22.85
C VAL A 27 -21.82 -0.27 21.73
N PRO A 28 -21.73 1.07 21.67
CA PRO A 28 -22.34 1.85 20.60
C PRO A 28 -21.88 1.37 19.22
N GLY A 29 -22.81 1.26 18.26
CA GLY A 29 -22.52 0.79 16.90
C GLY A 29 -22.34 -0.72 16.74
N LYS A 30 -22.41 -1.51 17.83
CA LYS A 30 -22.34 -2.97 17.74
C LYS A 30 -23.64 -3.55 17.17
N THR A 31 -23.51 -4.44 16.20
CA THR A 31 -24.62 -5.23 15.61
C THR A 31 -24.36 -6.73 15.80
N ALA A 32 -25.24 -7.58 15.27
CA ALA A 32 -25.01 -9.03 15.28
C ALA A 32 -23.88 -9.49 14.33
N TRP A 33 -23.39 -8.61 13.44
CA TRP A 33 -22.36 -8.91 12.44
C TRP A 33 -21.15 -7.98 12.51
N PHE A 34 -21.23 -6.86 13.22
CA PHE A 34 -20.16 -5.90 13.33
C PHE A 34 -19.90 -5.52 14.80
N ASP A 35 -18.63 -5.48 15.19
CA ASP A 35 -18.20 -5.01 16.50
C ASP A 35 -17.08 -3.98 16.31
N PRO A 36 -17.34 -2.68 16.56
CA PRO A 36 -16.34 -1.63 16.35
C PRO A 36 -15.12 -1.76 17.28
N ALA A 37 -15.21 -2.56 18.36
CA ALA A 37 -14.10 -2.82 19.27
C ALA A 37 -13.23 -4.01 18.85
N LYS A 38 -13.61 -4.76 17.80
CA LYS A 38 -12.86 -5.93 17.33
C LYS A 38 -11.94 -5.53 16.16
N PRO A 39 -10.61 -5.69 16.28
CA PRO A 39 -9.69 -5.50 15.15
C PRO A 39 -9.98 -6.47 14.01
N ALA A 40 -9.71 -6.04 12.78
CA ALA A 40 -9.80 -6.91 11.62
C ALA A 40 -8.66 -7.93 11.64
N THR A 41 -8.93 -9.15 11.18
CA THR A 41 -7.92 -10.21 11.01
C THR A 41 -7.36 -10.25 9.60
N THR A 42 -7.95 -9.46 8.71
CA THR A 42 -7.55 -9.26 7.33
C THR A 42 -7.43 -7.77 7.01
N TYR A 43 -6.74 -7.43 5.93
CA TYR A 43 -6.69 -6.08 5.38
C TYR A 43 -6.80 -6.12 3.86
N CYS A 44 -7.01 -4.95 3.25
CA CYS A 44 -7.05 -4.78 1.80
C CYS A 44 -6.20 -3.56 1.42
N ASN A 45 -5.55 -3.60 0.25
CA ASN A 45 -4.91 -2.42 -0.33
C ASN A 45 -5.95 -1.50 -1.01
N PRO A 46 -5.72 -0.17 -1.06
CA PRO A 46 -4.64 0.53 -0.34
C PRO A 46 -4.89 0.48 1.18
N ILE A 47 -3.83 0.54 1.98
CA ILE A 47 -3.96 0.43 3.44
C ILE A 47 -4.82 1.57 4.01
N ASN A 48 -5.64 1.28 5.01
CA ASN A 48 -6.52 2.25 5.64
C ASN A 48 -5.80 3.04 6.74
N ILE A 49 -5.24 4.19 6.38
CA ILE A 49 -4.69 5.16 7.33
C ILE A 49 -5.37 6.52 7.10
N GLY A 50 -5.35 7.39 8.11
CA GLY A 50 -5.85 8.76 7.99
C GLY A 50 -4.87 9.63 7.19
N TYR A 51 -4.79 9.41 5.87
CA TYR A 51 -3.88 10.11 4.96
C TYR A 51 -4.09 11.63 5.06
N ASN A 52 -2.99 12.37 5.15
CA ASN A 52 -3.07 13.83 5.15
C ASN A 52 -3.55 14.40 3.83
N TYR A 53 -4.27 15.52 3.93
CA TYR A 53 -4.45 16.42 2.82
C TYR A 53 -3.14 17.14 2.51
N THR A 54 -2.90 17.38 1.22
CA THR A 54 -1.76 18.17 0.77
C THR A 54 -1.81 19.59 1.36
N THR A 55 -0.67 20.27 1.36
CA THR A 55 -0.62 21.70 1.67
C THR A 55 -1.43 22.50 0.64
N GLN A 56 -1.83 23.73 0.98
CA GLN A 56 -2.49 24.61 0.01
C GLN A 56 -1.54 24.91 -1.16
N ASN A 57 -2.05 24.79 -2.39
CA ASN A 57 -1.28 24.98 -3.62
C ASN A 57 -0.07 24.04 -3.77
N HIS A 58 -0.15 22.84 -3.16
CA HIS A 58 0.89 21.82 -3.29
C HIS A 58 1.12 21.45 -4.76
N ASN A 59 2.39 21.50 -5.20
CA ASN A 59 2.80 21.37 -6.60
C ASN A 59 2.15 22.38 -7.57
N GLY A 60 1.73 23.54 -7.07
CA GLY A 60 1.02 24.54 -7.88
C GLY A 60 -0.43 24.17 -8.18
N ILE A 61 -0.99 23.19 -7.46
CA ILE A 61 -2.36 22.70 -7.66
C ILE A 61 -3.20 23.16 -6.47
N PRO A 62 -4.21 24.04 -6.68
CA PRO A 62 -5.00 24.62 -5.60
C PRO A 62 -6.01 23.63 -4.98
N GLU A 63 -6.28 22.52 -5.66
CA GLU A 63 -7.27 21.52 -5.26
C GLU A 63 -6.79 20.69 -4.07
N SER A 64 -7.63 20.62 -3.04
CA SER A 64 -7.42 19.75 -1.89
C SER A 64 -7.57 18.27 -2.28
N ARG A 65 -6.64 17.46 -1.79
CA ARG A 65 -6.60 16.00 -1.99
C ARG A 65 -5.74 15.36 -0.91
N ARG A 66 -6.05 14.13 -0.53
CA ARG A 66 -5.14 13.32 0.26
C ARG A 66 -4.06 12.72 -0.62
N SER A 67 -2.85 12.62 -0.10
CA SER A 67 -1.76 11.90 -0.76
C SER A 67 -0.70 11.45 0.25
N SER A 68 -0.23 10.21 0.10
CA SER A 68 0.97 9.72 0.77
C SER A 68 1.65 8.67 -0.11
N ALA A 69 2.94 8.48 0.12
CA ALA A 69 3.81 7.62 -0.66
C ALA A 69 5.04 7.26 0.17
N ASP A 70 5.94 6.51 -0.44
CA ASP A 70 7.28 6.24 0.05
C ASP A 70 7.26 5.64 1.49
N PRO A 71 6.43 4.60 1.74
CA PRO A 71 6.22 4.06 3.08
C PRO A 71 7.44 3.30 3.61
N VAL A 72 7.81 3.60 4.85
CA VAL A 72 8.73 2.78 5.65
C VAL A 72 7.99 2.25 6.87
N ILE A 73 7.81 0.92 6.93
CA ILE A 73 7.34 0.22 8.13
C ILE A 73 8.53 -0.45 8.83
N ILE A 74 8.65 -0.19 10.13
CA ILE A 74 9.61 -0.87 11.01
C ILE A 74 8.93 -1.42 12.25
N THR A 75 9.52 -2.45 12.84
CA THR A 75 9.12 -2.97 14.15
C THR A 75 9.99 -2.33 15.24
N TYR A 76 9.37 -1.92 16.34
CA TYR A 76 10.08 -1.36 17.49
C TYR A 76 9.32 -1.68 18.78
N LYS A 77 9.99 -2.39 19.71
CA LYS A 77 9.42 -2.82 21.00
C LYS A 77 8.06 -3.54 20.86
N GLY A 78 7.90 -4.34 19.80
CA GLY A 78 6.70 -5.14 19.53
C GLY A 78 5.53 -4.40 18.87
N ASP A 79 5.68 -3.11 18.54
CA ASP A 79 4.72 -2.38 17.72
C ASP A 79 5.30 -2.12 16.32
N TYR A 80 4.40 -1.86 15.36
CA TYR A 80 4.72 -1.42 14.01
C TYR A 80 4.65 0.10 13.93
N TYR A 81 5.60 0.72 13.24
CA TYR A 81 5.62 2.17 12.97
C TYR A 81 5.74 2.41 11.47
N LEU A 82 4.82 3.21 10.92
CA LEU A 82 4.75 3.59 9.51
C LEU A 82 5.07 5.07 9.35
N PHE A 83 6.18 5.35 8.68
CA PHE A 83 6.58 6.69 8.23
C PHE A 83 6.32 6.78 6.73
N ALA A 84 5.87 7.93 6.26
CA ALA A 84 5.53 8.10 4.85
C ALA A 84 5.48 9.57 4.46
N THR A 85 5.51 9.80 3.14
CA THR A 85 5.45 11.14 2.57
C THR A 85 4.18 11.89 2.97
N ASN A 86 4.31 13.19 3.26
CA ASN A 86 3.24 14.14 3.56
C ASN A 86 2.46 13.91 4.87
N GLN A 87 2.98 13.15 5.85
CA GLN A 87 2.17 12.76 7.01
C GLN A 87 2.20 13.68 8.25
N ALA A 88 2.98 14.78 8.32
CA ALA A 88 3.07 15.64 9.53
C ALA A 88 3.54 14.90 10.82
N GLY A 89 3.99 13.65 10.68
CA GLY A 89 4.19 12.71 11.76
C GLY A 89 4.28 11.29 11.21
N PHE A 90 3.76 10.31 11.93
CA PHE A 90 3.81 8.89 11.56
C PHE A 90 2.64 8.14 12.19
N PHE A 91 2.46 6.89 11.79
CA PHE A 91 1.44 6.01 12.36
C PHE A 91 2.10 4.89 13.15
N TRP A 92 1.40 4.35 14.14
CA TRP A 92 1.78 3.09 14.79
C TRP A 92 0.60 2.14 14.92
N SER A 93 0.89 0.85 14.95
CA SER A 93 -0.11 -0.21 15.11
C SER A 93 0.44 -1.36 15.94
N LYS A 94 -0.46 -2.11 16.60
CA LYS A 94 -0.10 -3.38 17.25
C LYS A 94 -0.23 -4.59 16.32
N ASP A 95 -1.06 -4.48 15.30
CA ASP A 95 -1.55 -5.61 14.51
C ASP A 95 -1.57 -5.34 13.00
N MET A 96 -1.14 -4.16 12.57
CA MET A 96 -1.15 -3.68 11.17
C MET A 96 -2.56 -3.47 10.58
N SER A 97 -3.62 -3.64 11.38
CA SER A 97 -5.02 -3.37 11.00
C SER A 97 -5.50 -2.00 11.48
N ASP A 98 -5.20 -1.63 12.73
CA ASP A 98 -5.61 -0.36 13.35
C ASP A 98 -4.39 0.54 13.51
N TRP A 99 -4.33 1.62 12.72
CA TRP A 99 -3.22 2.56 12.69
C TRP A 99 -3.58 3.84 13.43
N LYS A 100 -2.69 4.26 14.33
CA LYS A 100 -2.84 5.45 15.16
C LYS A 100 -1.83 6.50 14.79
N PHE A 101 -2.31 7.68 14.43
CA PHE A 101 -1.45 8.79 14.06
C PHE A 101 -0.80 9.45 15.30
N VAL A 102 0.45 9.85 15.16
CA VAL A 102 1.21 10.63 16.15
C VAL A 102 1.95 11.74 15.42
N TYR A 103 1.74 13.00 15.85
CA TYR A 103 2.54 14.13 15.37
C TYR A 103 4.02 13.94 15.73
N GLY A 104 4.91 14.19 14.79
CA GLY A 104 6.36 14.12 15.01
C GLY A 104 6.97 15.49 15.19
N SER A 105 7.79 15.69 16.23
CA SER A 105 8.55 16.93 16.43
C SER A 105 9.81 17.05 15.56
N PHE A 106 10.01 16.16 14.58
CA PHE A 106 11.25 16.00 13.80
C PHE A 106 11.31 16.85 12.50
N GLN A 107 10.72 18.05 12.53
CA GLN A 107 10.75 18.99 11.40
C GLN A 107 11.73 20.14 11.68
N ARG A 108 12.60 20.48 10.71
CA ARG A 108 13.55 21.59 10.83
C ARG A 108 12.84 22.93 10.78
N ASN A 109 12.11 23.20 9.71
CA ASN A 109 11.29 24.41 9.52
C ASN A 109 9.96 24.06 8.84
N PRO A 110 8.91 24.89 9.01
CA PRO A 110 7.68 24.76 8.24
C PRO A 110 7.97 24.75 6.73
N GLY A 111 7.49 23.73 6.03
CA GLY A 111 7.65 23.60 4.58
C GLY A 111 8.95 22.96 4.10
N ASP A 112 9.90 22.61 4.97
CA ASP A 112 11.01 21.72 4.58
C ASP A 112 10.48 20.33 4.20
N ASP A 113 11.10 19.68 3.21
CA ASP A 113 10.78 18.32 2.72
C ASP A 113 11.16 17.19 3.69
N ASP A 114 11.30 17.49 4.99
CA ASP A 114 11.66 16.52 6.04
C ASP A 114 10.65 15.39 6.21
N GLN A 115 9.51 15.48 5.54
CA GLN A 115 8.43 14.50 5.50
C GLN A 115 8.21 13.96 4.09
N CYS A 116 9.18 14.08 3.19
CA CYS A 116 9.22 13.39 1.91
C CYS A 116 10.18 12.20 2.05
N ALA A 117 9.77 11.03 1.54
CA ALA A 117 10.52 9.78 1.47
C ALA A 117 11.48 9.55 2.65
N PRO A 118 10.97 9.38 3.89
CA PRO A 118 11.83 9.35 5.06
C PRO A 118 12.54 8.00 5.25
N ALA A 119 13.72 8.03 5.88
CA ALA A 119 14.30 6.84 6.48
C ALA A 119 13.95 6.74 7.96
N ALA A 120 13.54 5.56 8.41
CA ALA A 120 13.41 5.20 9.81
C ALA A 120 14.09 3.86 10.08
N TRP A 121 14.82 3.76 11.18
CA TRP A 121 15.50 2.52 11.56
C TRP A 121 15.69 2.44 13.07
N VAL A 122 15.96 1.24 13.57
CA VAL A 122 16.19 0.98 14.99
C VAL A 122 17.65 0.64 15.22
N VAL A 123 18.26 1.27 16.22
CA VAL A 123 19.55 0.88 16.77
C VAL A 123 19.36 0.66 18.26
N ASN A 124 19.57 -0.58 18.71
CA ASN A 124 19.34 -1.00 20.10
C ASN A 124 17.91 -0.65 20.57
N ASP A 125 17.79 0.15 21.62
CA ASP A 125 16.53 0.58 22.22
C ASP A 125 16.04 1.94 21.71
N THR A 126 16.60 2.44 20.61
CA THR A 126 16.34 3.79 20.09
C THR A 126 15.92 3.74 18.62
N LEU A 127 14.88 4.48 18.29
CA LEU A 127 14.37 4.66 16.93
C LEU A 127 14.92 5.97 16.36
N PHE A 128 15.41 5.91 15.13
CA PHE A 128 16.00 7.03 14.41
C PHE A 128 15.16 7.43 13.20
N TYR A 129 15.25 8.69 12.81
CA TYR A 129 14.52 9.26 11.68
C TYR A 129 15.36 10.33 10.96
N VAL A 130 15.27 10.33 9.62
CA VAL A 130 15.73 11.44 8.79
C VAL A 130 14.82 11.58 7.57
N GLY A 131 14.50 12.81 7.19
CA GLY A 131 13.71 13.11 5.99
C GLY A 131 14.56 13.50 4.79
N SER A 132 13.89 13.68 3.65
CA SER A 132 14.55 14.08 2.40
C SER A 132 15.05 15.51 2.40
N THR A 133 16.31 15.70 2.03
CA THR A 133 16.86 17.04 1.77
C THR A 133 18.15 17.01 0.95
N TRP A 134 18.29 18.01 0.08
CA TRP A 134 19.55 18.32 -0.59
C TRP A 134 20.47 19.22 0.25
N LYS A 135 19.96 19.78 1.36
CA LYS A 135 20.77 20.54 2.31
C LYS A 135 21.63 19.56 3.12
N LYS A 136 22.92 19.84 3.28
CA LYS A 136 23.87 18.98 4.02
C LYS A 136 23.88 19.22 5.54
N ASP A 137 23.35 20.35 6.00
CA ASP A 137 23.35 20.78 7.40
C ASP A 137 22.02 20.43 8.10
N HIS A 138 21.61 19.17 8.04
CA HIS A 138 20.38 18.70 8.66
C HIS A 138 20.66 17.74 9.84
N PRO A 139 19.75 17.68 10.82
CA PRO A 139 19.90 16.78 11.94
C PRO A 139 19.52 15.34 11.57
N ILE A 140 19.99 14.41 12.40
CA ILE A 140 19.40 13.08 12.51
C ILE A 140 18.60 13.05 13.81
N TRP A 141 17.36 12.59 13.74
CA TRP A 141 16.46 12.55 14.87
C TRP A 141 16.48 11.19 15.54
N LYS A 142 16.24 11.17 16.85
CA LYS A 142 16.08 9.95 17.63
C LYS A 142 15.05 10.07 18.74
N THR A 143 14.45 8.94 19.11
CA THR A 143 13.57 8.82 20.27
C THR A 143 13.58 7.39 20.82
N ALA A 144 13.42 7.25 22.13
CA ALA A 144 13.18 5.98 22.80
C ALA A 144 11.68 5.77 23.17
N ASP A 145 10.88 6.82 22.97
CA ASP A 145 9.43 6.87 23.22
C ASP A 145 8.74 7.56 22.03
N PRO A 146 8.65 6.86 20.87
CA PRO A 146 8.05 7.44 19.67
C PRO A 146 6.61 7.86 19.92
N LYS A 147 5.82 7.12 20.70
CA LYS A 147 4.40 7.43 20.95
C LYS A 147 4.16 8.79 21.63
N SER A 148 5.18 9.36 22.29
CA SER A 148 5.11 10.75 22.79
C SER A 148 5.11 11.82 21.69
N GLY A 149 5.49 11.46 20.46
CA GLY A 149 5.70 12.39 19.35
C GLY A 149 6.95 13.26 19.50
N ARG A 150 7.72 13.11 20.59
CA ARG A 150 8.90 13.93 20.88
C ARG A 150 10.19 13.25 20.43
N TRP A 151 10.98 14.01 19.69
CA TRP A 151 12.24 13.59 19.09
C TRP A 151 13.35 14.55 19.45
N THR A 152 14.53 14.00 19.66
CA THR A 152 15.76 14.74 19.98
C THR A 152 16.75 14.59 18.84
N ARG A 153 17.66 15.54 18.69
CA ARG A 153 18.72 15.45 17.69
C ARG A 153 19.81 14.50 18.21
N HIS A 154 20.11 13.45 17.45
CA HIS A 154 21.28 12.61 17.67
C HIS A 154 22.55 13.35 17.28
N VAL A 155 22.53 13.96 16.10
CA VAL A 155 23.51 14.94 15.63
C VAL A 155 22.76 16.15 15.08
N ASN A 156 23.40 17.32 15.13
CA ASN A 156 22.84 18.54 14.56
C ASN A 156 23.05 18.63 13.04
N THR A 157 24.11 18.00 12.51
CA THR A 157 24.53 18.12 11.11
C THR A 157 25.09 16.78 10.61
N ALA A 158 24.46 16.22 9.59
CA ALA A 158 24.85 14.98 8.92
C ALA A 158 25.90 15.17 7.81
N MET A 159 26.06 16.38 7.28
CA MET A 159 27.01 16.77 6.21
C MET A 159 26.92 16.01 4.88
N LEU A 160 25.94 15.12 4.72
CA LEU A 160 25.60 14.43 3.48
C LEU A 160 24.17 14.80 3.07
N PRO A 161 23.83 14.79 1.77
CA PRO A 161 22.44 14.88 1.32
C PRO A 161 21.68 13.62 1.74
N THR A 162 20.40 13.75 2.05
CA THR A 162 19.53 12.60 2.41
C THR A 162 18.30 12.54 1.55
N TRP A 163 18.37 12.90 0.27
CA TRP A 163 17.23 12.70 -0.63
C TRP A 163 16.98 11.21 -0.87
N ASP A 164 15.77 10.76 -0.52
CA ASP A 164 15.34 9.36 -0.48
C ASP A 164 16.34 8.48 0.27
N PRO A 165 16.59 8.79 1.56
CA PRO A 165 17.62 8.11 2.30
C PRO A 165 17.16 6.69 2.67
N ALA A 166 18.13 5.80 2.77
CA ALA A 166 18.01 4.58 3.57
C ALA A 166 19.23 4.40 4.45
N ILE A 167 18.99 3.98 5.69
CA ILE A 167 20.04 3.71 6.66
C ILE A 167 20.02 2.24 7.03
N PHE A 168 21.20 1.64 7.05
CA PHE A 168 21.39 0.24 7.44
C PHE A 168 22.55 0.14 8.42
N GLN A 169 22.31 -0.47 9.58
CA GLN A 169 23.38 -0.87 10.50
C GLN A 169 23.64 -2.37 10.34
N ASP A 170 24.90 -2.72 10.11
CA ASP A 170 25.32 -4.11 9.96
C ASP A 170 25.65 -4.76 11.32
N ASP A 171 25.87 -6.07 11.31
CA ASP A 171 26.19 -6.87 12.50
C ASP A 171 27.50 -6.41 13.17
N ASP A 172 28.45 -5.88 12.39
CA ASP A 172 29.70 -5.29 12.87
C ASP A 172 29.55 -3.87 13.44
N LYS A 173 28.30 -3.40 13.55
CA LYS A 173 27.88 -2.08 14.07
C LYS A 173 28.23 -0.89 13.19
N LYS A 174 28.86 -1.09 12.04
CA LYS A 174 29.02 -0.03 11.05
C LYS A 174 27.67 0.36 10.49
N VAL A 175 27.58 1.63 10.09
CA VAL A 175 26.34 2.20 9.60
C VAL A 175 26.57 2.74 8.20
N TYR A 176 25.64 2.43 7.33
CA TYR A 176 25.67 2.74 5.91
C TYR A 176 24.47 3.60 5.58
N MET A 177 24.71 4.63 4.78
CA MET A 177 23.69 5.50 4.24
C MET A 177 23.65 5.36 2.73
N TYR A 178 22.44 5.25 2.19
CA TYR A 178 22.12 5.21 0.78
C TYR A 178 21.20 6.37 0.44
N TYR A 179 21.36 6.97 -0.74
CA TYR A 179 20.57 8.14 -1.15
C TYR A 179 20.58 8.34 -2.67
N GLY A 180 19.63 9.14 -3.14
CA GLY A 180 19.54 9.63 -4.52
C GLY A 180 18.18 9.44 -5.16
N SER A 181 17.78 10.37 -6.03
CA SER A 181 16.65 10.23 -6.95
C SER A 181 17.02 10.92 -8.26
N SER A 182 17.09 10.17 -9.36
CA SER A 182 17.56 10.73 -10.64
C SER A 182 17.10 9.92 -11.84
N GLY A 183 16.84 10.62 -12.95
CA GLY A 183 16.67 10.01 -14.27
C GLY A 183 18.00 9.67 -14.98
N LYS A 184 19.15 10.01 -14.38
CA LYS A 184 20.48 9.96 -15.05
C LYS A 184 21.60 9.37 -14.18
N LEU A 185 21.53 9.57 -12.87
CA LEU A 185 22.58 9.18 -11.93
C LEU A 185 22.17 7.91 -11.16
N PRO A 186 23.15 7.08 -10.78
CA PRO A 186 22.88 5.94 -9.90
C PRO A 186 22.52 6.40 -8.48
N LEU A 187 22.01 5.46 -7.69
CA LEU A 187 21.98 5.57 -6.23
C LEU A 187 23.42 5.49 -5.69
N VAL A 188 23.65 6.20 -4.58
CA VAL A 188 24.95 6.25 -3.91
C VAL A 188 24.86 5.64 -2.52
N GLY A 189 25.93 4.96 -2.09
CA GLY A 189 26.09 4.42 -0.75
C GLY A 189 27.43 4.80 -0.13
N VAL A 190 27.45 5.03 1.18
CA VAL A 190 28.66 5.36 1.95
C VAL A 190 28.56 4.87 3.39
N GLU A 191 29.69 4.45 3.98
CA GLU A 191 29.77 4.21 5.43
C GLU A 191 29.83 5.56 6.16
N VAL A 192 29.05 5.71 7.22
CA VAL A 192 29.03 6.90 8.07
C VAL A 192 29.48 6.57 9.48
N ASP A 193 30.13 7.52 10.13
CA ASP A 193 30.46 7.41 11.54
C ASP A 193 29.22 7.60 12.41
N TYR A 194 28.84 6.61 13.23
CA TYR A 194 27.61 6.68 14.03
C TYR A 194 27.52 7.90 14.97
N ASN A 195 28.63 8.39 15.50
CA ASN A 195 28.63 9.46 16.50
C ASN A 195 28.58 10.86 15.86
N THR A 196 29.28 11.03 14.74
CA THR A 196 29.40 12.33 14.06
C THR A 196 28.51 12.44 12.83
N TRP A 197 28.10 11.29 12.29
CA TRP A 197 27.37 11.11 11.03
C TRP A 197 28.08 11.63 9.78
N LEU A 198 29.38 11.91 9.90
CA LEU A 198 30.24 12.24 8.76
C LEU A 198 30.52 10.98 7.93
N PRO A 199 30.66 11.11 6.60
CA PRO A 199 31.11 9.99 5.77
C PRO A 199 32.51 9.55 6.18
N LYS A 200 32.75 8.25 6.26
CA LYS A 200 34.06 7.69 6.61
C LYS A 200 35.11 8.00 5.55
N GLY A 201 36.35 8.18 6.00
CA GLY A 201 37.50 8.51 5.16
C GLY A 201 38.05 9.91 5.41
N ASN A 202 38.98 10.34 4.56
CA ASN A 202 39.59 11.65 4.64
C ASN A 202 38.58 12.71 4.20
N GLN A 203 38.25 13.65 5.09
CA GLN A 203 37.25 14.68 4.83
C GLN A 203 37.62 15.63 3.69
N ALA A 204 38.92 15.78 3.39
CA ALA A 204 39.37 16.57 2.24
C ALA A 204 38.89 15.98 0.90
N ASP A 205 38.67 14.67 0.82
CA ASP A 205 38.22 14.00 -0.40
C ASP A 205 36.74 14.30 -0.71
N TYR A 206 36.00 14.80 0.29
CA TYR A 206 34.60 15.24 0.19
C TYR A 206 34.47 16.75 -0.06
N ALA A 207 35.57 17.50 -0.17
CA ALA A 207 35.53 18.96 -0.31
C ALA A 207 34.67 19.44 -1.50
N LYS A 208 34.67 18.68 -2.62
CA LYS A 208 33.81 18.96 -3.77
C LYS A 208 32.33 18.78 -3.46
N LEU A 209 31.95 17.68 -2.78
CA LEU A 209 30.59 17.45 -2.30
C LEU A 209 30.15 18.59 -1.37
N TYR A 210 31.02 18.98 -0.43
CA TYR A 210 30.71 20.01 0.54
C TYR A 210 30.54 21.40 -0.05
N ALA A 211 31.07 21.63 -1.25
CA ALA A 211 30.93 22.88 -2.01
C ALA A 211 29.83 22.82 -3.09
N ALA A 212 29.28 21.65 -3.39
CA ALA A 212 28.28 21.47 -4.43
C ALA A 212 26.94 22.12 -4.06
N THR A 213 26.31 22.78 -5.04
CA THR A 213 24.97 23.39 -4.91
C THR A 213 23.97 22.78 -5.89
N GLU A 214 24.44 22.23 -7.01
CA GLU A 214 23.61 21.59 -8.02
C GLU A 214 23.36 20.12 -7.64
N VAL A 215 22.12 19.66 -7.80
CA VAL A 215 21.69 18.30 -7.43
C VAL A 215 22.53 17.23 -8.13
N GLU A 216 22.85 17.43 -9.41
CA GLU A 216 23.67 16.50 -10.18
C GLU A 216 25.11 16.37 -9.67
N ASP A 217 25.65 17.41 -9.04
CA ASP A 217 26.95 17.33 -8.38
C ASP A 217 26.80 16.75 -6.98
N ILE A 218 25.76 17.10 -6.22
CA ILE A 218 25.50 16.58 -4.88
C ILE A 218 25.31 15.04 -4.87
N GLN A 219 24.66 14.47 -5.88
CA GLN A 219 24.41 13.03 -5.97
C GLN A 219 25.60 12.23 -6.55
N LYS A 220 26.72 12.86 -6.93
CA LYS A 220 27.90 12.09 -7.38
C LYS A 220 28.63 11.45 -6.19
N PRO A 221 29.25 10.27 -6.39
CA PRO A 221 30.11 9.67 -5.37
C PRO A 221 31.42 10.46 -5.23
N TYR A 222 31.75 10.87 -4.01
CA TYR A 222 33.03 11.48 -3.61
C TYR A 222 33.67 10.72 -2.44
N GLY A 223 34.98 10.89 -2.25
CA GLY A 223 35.73 10.17 -1.22
C GLY A 223 35.53 8.67 -1.31
N GLN A 224 35.02 8.06 -0.24
CA GLN A 224 34.70 6.63 -0.16
C GLN A 224 33.25 6.27 -0.55
N ALA A 225 32.42 7.25 -0.90
CA ALA A 225 31.08 6.97 -1.40
C ALA A 225 31.15 6.24 -2.75
N LYS A 226 30.20 5.35 -3.01
CA LYS A 226 30.16 4.50 -4.21
C LYS A 226 28.81 4.60 -4.90
N ALA A 227 28.80 4.58 -6.22
CA ALA A 227 27.59 4.21 -6.97
C ALA A 227 27.26 2.75 -6.63
N VAL A 228 26.03 2.48 -6.18
CA VAL A 228 25.62 1.14 -5.73
C VAL A 228 24.66 0.47 -6.69
N VAL A 229 23.71 1.21 -7.28
CA VAL A 229 22.71 0.70 -8.23
C VAL A 229 22.37 1.77 -9.25
N GLY A 230 22.22 1.37 -10.51
CA GLY A 230 21.66 2.20 -11.59
C GLY A 230 20.71 1.36 -12.44
N LEU A 231 20.00 2.02 -13.36
CA LEU A 231 19.11 1.35 -14.31
C LEU A 231 19.84 0.96 -15.59
N ASP A 232 19.40 -0.12 -16.22
CA ASP A 232 19.71 -0.50 -17.60
C ASP A 232 18.40 -0.72 -18.38
N PRO A 233 17.68 0.36 -18.74
CA PRO A 233 16.40 0.28 -19.45
C PRO A 233 16.55 -0.34 -20.85
N VAL A 234 17.76 -0.38 -21.42
CA VAL A 234 18.06 -1.04 -22.69
C VAL A 234 17.94 -2.56 -22.54
N ALA A 235 18.37 -3.11 -21.41
CA ALA A 235 18.24 -4.51 -21.06
C ALA A 235 16.90 -4.83 -20.36
N HIS A 236 16.40 -3.96 -19.49
CA HIS A 236 15.30 -4.24 -18.58
C HIS A 236 14.04 -3.44 -18.95
N GLY A 237 13.02 -4.12 -19.48
CA GLY A 237 11.83 -3.46 -20.00
C GLY A 237 11.02 -2.72 -18.94
N TRP A 238 10.98 -3.24 -17.72
CA TRP A 238 10.23 -2.65 -16.61
C TRP A 238 10.85 -1.34 -16.11
N GLU A 239 12.14 -1.11 -16.35
CA GLU A 239 12.86 0.12 -15.96
C GLU A 239 12.62 1.29 -16.93
N ARG A 240 11.82 1.10 -17.99
CA ARG A 240 11.51 2.17 -18.96
C ARG A 240 10.41 3.11 -18.49
N PHE A 241 10.58 4.39 -18.72
CA PHE A 241 9.63 5.45 -18.40
C PHE A 241 8.33 5.31 -19.21
N GLY A 242 7.23 5.78 -18.65
CA GLY A 242 5.95 5.96 -19.34
C GLY A 242 4.78 5.12 -18.80
N PRO A 243 3.54 5.46 -19.20
CA PRO A 243 2.30 4.83 -18.71
C PRO A 243 2.28 3.32 -18.87
N ASN A 244 2.95 2.77 -19.88
CA ASN A 244 3.12 1.33 -20.08
C ASN A 244 4.58 0.96 -20.35
N ASN A 245 5.54 1.65 -19.72
CA ASN A 245 6.97 1.44 -19.95
C ASN A 245 7.37 1.60 -21.43
N ASP A 246 6.85 2.65 -22.09
CA ASP A 246 6.85 2.82 -23.54
C ASP A 246 7.24 4.21 -24.06
N MET A 247 7.62 5.14 -23.17
CA MET A 247 8.11 6.45 -23.55
C MET A 247 9.63 6.41 -23.79
N GLU A 248 10.02 6.19 -25.05
CA GLU A 248 11.43 6.17 -25.47
C GLU A 248 11.68 7.14 -26.64
N PRO A 249 12.61 8.11 -26.51
CA PRO A 249 13.45 8.37 -25.32
C PRO A 249 12.62 8.91 -24.15
N ALA A 250 12.99 8.51 -22.93
CA ALA A 250 12.40 9.04 -21.70
C ALA A 250 12.67 10.56 -21.59
N PRO A 251 11.64 11.44 -21.55
CA PRO A 251 11.83 12.89 -21.63
C PRO A 251 12.70 13.48 -20.52
N TRP A 252 12.67 12.86 -19.34
CA TRP A 252 13.43 13.27 -18.16
C TRP A 252 14.42 12.19 -17.66
N GLY A 253 14.66 11.16 -18.47
CA GLY A 253 15.39 9.97 -18.06
C GLY A 253 14.52 8.93 -17.35
N ASN A 254 15.07 7.74 -17.16
CA ASN A 254 14.41 6.66 -16.43
C ASN A 254 14.73 6.84 -14.96
N PHE A 255 13.73 7.23 -14.16
CA PHE A 255 13.92 7.59 -12.75
C PHE A 255 14.20 6.36 -11.88
N ILE A 256 15.29 6.42 -11.10
CA ILE A 256 15.61 5.52 -10.00
C ILE A 256 15.65 6.31 -8.69
N GLU A 257 15.09 5.75 -7.63
CA GLU A 257 15.02 6.37 -6.32
C GLU A 257 14.72 5.34 -5.20
N GLY A 258 14.39 5.81 -3.99
CA GLY A 258 13.85 4.95 -2.92
C GLY A 258 14.75 3.77 -2.53
N ALA A 259 16.01 4.05 -2.21
CA ALA A 259 16.96 3.02 -1.79
C ALA A 259 16.44 2.28 -0.54
N TRP A 260 16.70 0.97 -0.43
CA TRP A 260 16.51 0.24 0.82
C TRP A 260 17.45 -0.96 0.90
N MET A 261 17.98 -1.26 2.08
CA MET A 261 18.89 -2.38 2.29
C MET A 261 18.28 -3.41 3.24
N THR A 262 18.16 -4.65 2.75
CA THR A 262 17.80 -5.81 3.57
C THR A 262 18.98 -6.78 3.62
N LYS A 263 19.38 -7.20 4.83
CA LYS A 263 20.33 -8.31 5.00
C LYS A 263 19.57 -9.61 5.27
N HIS A 264 19.88 -10.67 4.53
CA HIS A 264 19.28 -11.99 4.71
C HIS A 264 20.29 -13.09 4.33
N ASN A 265 20.44 -14.12 5.16
CA ASN A 265 21.39 -15.24 4.94
C ASN A 265 22.82 -14.81 4.55
N GLY A 266 23.34 -13.74 5.17
CA GLY A 266 24.67 -13.22 4.89
C GLY A 266 24.80 -12.44 3.58
N LYS A 267 23.71 -12.23 2.85
CA LYS A 267 23.63 -11.44 1.62
C LYS A 267 22.96 -10.09 1.86
N TYR A 268 23.30 -9.14 1.00
CA TYR A 268 22.83 -7.75 1.03
C TYR A 268 21.99 -7.49 -0.21
N TYR A 269 20.73 -7.12 0.01
CA TYR A 269 19.71 -6.90 -1.00
C TYR A 269 19.44 -5.40 -1.11
N MET A 270 20.11 -4.75 -2.07
CA MET A 270 19.94 -3.33 -2.37
C MET A 270 18.72 -3.14 -3.26
N GLN A 271 17.61 -2.75 -2.64
CA GLN A 271 16.35 -2.41 -3.29
C GLN A 271 16.33 -0.97 -3.78
N TYR A 272 15.55 -0.72 -4.82
CA TYR A 272 15.33 0.60 -5.43
C TYR A 272 13.96 0.67 -6.09
N GLY A 273 13.35 1.84 -6.06
CA GLY A 273 12.12 2.16 -6.79
C GLY A 273 12.43 2.60 -8.23
N ALA A 274 11.69 2.06 -9.21
CA ALA A 274 11.74 2.49 -10.61
C ALA A 274 10.53 1.99 -11.41
N PRO A 275 10.20 2.61 -12.56
CA PRO A 275 10.48 3.97 -12.96
C PRO A 275 9.25 4.85 -12.77
N ALA A 276 9.44 6.07 -12.26
CA ALA A 276 8.42 7.14 -12.23
C ALA A 276 7.08 6.78 -11.54
N THR A 277 6.93 7.26 -10.30
CA THR A 277 5.80 6.97 -9.39
C THR A 277 4.41 7.32 -9.95
N GLU A 278 4.30 8.17 -10.98
CA GLU A 278 3.05 8.52 -11.65
C GLU A 278 2.48 7.44 -12.59
N PHE A 279 3.23 6.37 -12.88
CA PHE A 279 2.82 5.32 -13.82
C PHE A 279 2.58 3.96 -13.15
N LYS A 280 1.77 3.13 -13.81
CA LYS A 280 1.42 1.78 -13.32
C LYS A 280 2.62 0.84 -13.24
N GLY A 281 3.69 1.17 -13.97
CA GLY A 281 4.91 0.40 -14.05
C GLY A 281 5.83 0.55 -12.84
N TYR A 282 5.53 1.49 -11.93
CA TYR A 282 6.37 1.77 -10.77
C TYR A 282 6.48 0.55 -9.84
N ALA A 283 7.70 0.13 -9.55
CA ALA A 283 8.05 -1.17 -8.99
C ALA A 283 9.29 -1.06 -8.10
N ASN A 284 9.57 -2.12 -7.32
CA ASN A 284 10.86 -2.28 -6.67
C ASN A 284 11.70 -3.33 -7.41
N GLY A 285 12.94 -2.99 -7.74
CA GLY A 285 13.97 -3.93 -8.14
C GLY A 285 14.94 -4.21 -7.01
N VAL A 286 15.79 -5.24 -7.18
CA VAL A 286 16.86 -5.53 -6.23
C VAL A 286 18.16 -5.95 -6.94
N HIS A 287 19.29 -5.46 -6.43
CA HIS A 287 20.60 -6.01 -6.72
C HIS A 287 21.18 -6.69 -5.48
N VAL A 288 21.82 -7.84 -5.64
CA VAL A 288 22.27 -8.71 -4.55
C VAL A 288 23.80 -8.76 -4.51
N GLY A 289 24.39 -8.68 -3.32
CA GLY A 289 25.83 -8.74 -3.12
C GLY A 289 26.20 -9.29 -1.75
N ASP A 290 27.50 -9.44 -1.51
CA ASP A 290 28.04 -10.01 -0.27
C ASP A 290 28.58 -8.94 0.69
N ASN A 291 28.44 -7.66 0.35
CA ASN A 291 28.88 -6.53 1.19
C ASN A 291 27.86 -5.36 1.14
N PRO A 292 27.75 -4.53 2.19
CA PRO A 292 26.80 -3.41 2.26
C PRO A 292 26.97 -2.34 1.17
N LEU A 293 28.16 -2.23 0.58
CA LEU A 293 28.48 -1.26 -0.49
C LEU A 293 28.81 -1.96 -1.83
N GLY A 294 28.39 -3.22 -1.99
CA GLY A 294 28.60 -3.99 -3.20
C GLY A 294 30.03 -4.54 -3.37
N PRO A 295 30.38 -5.03 -4.58
CA PRO A 295 29.59 -4.94 -5.81
C PRO A 295 28.27 -5.71 -5.70
N PHE A 296 27.23 -5.18 -6.33
CA PHE A 296 25.91 -5.82 -6.40
C PHE A 296 25.65 -6.34 -7.82
N VAL A 297 24.84 -7.39 -7.92
CA VAL A 297 24.46 -8.05 -9.17
C VAL A 297 22.94 -8.00 -9.32
N TYR A 298 22.46 -7.59 -10.50
CA TYR A 298 21.03 -7.55 -10.81
C TYR A 298 20.37 -8.93 -10.58
N GLN A 299 19.30 -8.97 -9.79
CA GLN A 299 18.53 -10.18 -9.60
C GLN A 299 17.69 -10.47 -10.85
N LYS A 300 17.93 -11.60 -11.52
CA LYS A 300 17.20 -11.98 -12.76
C LYS A 300 15.67 -12.01 -12.61
N HIS A 301 15.15 -12.23 -11.40
CA HIS A 301 13.72 -12.26 -11.13
C HIS A 301 13.06 -10.87 -11.17
N ASN A 302 13.84 -9.79 -11.16
CA ASN A 302 13.32 -8.42 -11.14
C ASN A 302 12.24 -8.17 -12.23
N PRO A 303 11.28 -7.27 -11.95
CA PRO A 303 11.09 -6.54 -10.69
C PRO A 303 10.74 -7.48 -9.53
N MET A 304 11.24 -7.16 -8.33
CA MET A 304 11.01 -7.95 -7.11
C MET A 304 9.59 -7.71 -6.56
N SER A 305 9.07 -6.48 -6.68
CA SER A 305 7.69 -6.12 -6.37
C SER A 305 7.10 -5.35 -7.53
N TYR A 306 5.99 -5.85 -8.09
CA TYR A 306 5.40 -5.28 -9.31
C TYR A 306 3.91 -5.50 -9.37
N LYS A 307 3.17 -4.41 -9.64
CA LYS A 307 1.71 -4.42 -9.69
C LYS A 307 1.17 -3.53 -10.83
N PRO A 308 1.24 -4.00 -12.08
CA PRO A 308 0.81 -3.21 -13.24
C PRO A 308 -0.69 -3.27 -13.54
N GLY A 309 -1.47 -4.00 -12.73
CA GLY A 309 -2.91 -4.19 -12.90
C GLY A 309 -3.61 -4.58 -11.60
N GLY A 310 -4.95 -4.57 -11.65
CA GLY A 310 -5.82 -4.68 -10.48
C GLY A 310 -6.44 -3.33 -10.10
N PHE A 311 -6.98 -3.26 -8.88
CA PHE A 311 -7.66 -2.07 -8.35
C PHE A 311 -6.68 -0.95 -8.01
N VAL A 312 -5.63 -1.26 -7.24
CA VAL A 312 -4.46 -0.38 -7.11
C VAL A 312 -3.34 -0.85 -8.02
N ILE A 313 -2.55 0.10 -8.51
CA ILE A 313 -1.45 -0.13 -9.44
C ILE A 313 -0.22 0.69 -9.04
N GLY A 314 0.96 0.16 -9.34
CA GLY A 314 2.22 0.59 -8.73
C GLY A 314 2.51 -0.21 -7.46
N ALA A 315 3.78 -0.49 -7.20
CA ALA A 315 4.28 -1.18 -6.02
C ALA A 315 5.77 -0.84 -5.76
N GLY A 316 6.17 0.39 -6.14
CA GLY A 316 7.54 0.89 -6.05
C GLY A 316 7.72 1.87 -4.90
N HIS A 317 8.98 2.10 -4.50
CA HIS A 317 9.41 2.97 -3.41
C HIS A 317 8.63 2.73 -2.12
N GLY A 318 9.21 1.85 -1.31
CA GLY A 318 8.80 1.45 0.02
C GLY A 318 9.91 0.58 0.60
N ASN A 319 9.61 -0.27 1.58
CA ASN A 319 10.62 -1.09 2.23
C ASN A 319 10.19 -2.55 2.44
N THR A 320 11.18 -3.45 2.47
CA THR A 320 10.97 -4.82 2.94
C THR A 320 11.35 -4.94 4.41
N PHE A 321 10.39 -5.32 5.24
CA PHE A 321 10.55 -5.50 6.68
C PHE A 321 10.06 -6.89 7.13
N ALA A 322 10.59 -7.37 8.26
CA ALA A 322 10.07 -8.53 8.95
C ALA A 322 9.06 -8.09 10.01
N ASP A 323 7.90 -8.73 10.05
CA ASP A 323 6.91 -8.50 11.09
C ASP A 323 7.35 -9.07 12.46
N ASN A 324 6.52 -8.88 13.50
CA ASN A 324 6.82 -9.37 14.85
C ASN A 324 6.93 -10.90 14.96
N TYR A 325 6.54 -11.65 13.92
CA TYR A 325 6.60 -13.11 13.85
C TYR A 325 7.67 -13.60 12.85
N GLY A 326 8.43 -12.68 12.24
CA GLY A 326 9.47 -13.00 11.26
C GLY A 326 8.98 -13.22 9.84
N ASN A 327 7.72 -12.92 9.50
CA ASN A 327 7.28 -12.94 8.10
C ASN A 327 7.70 -11.66 7.40
N TYR A 328 8.22 -11.77 6.18
CA TYR A 328 8.59 -10.61 5.40
C TYR A 328 7.39 -10.02 4.66
N TRP A 329 7.39 -8.70 4.56
CA TRP A 329 6.41 -7.89 3.85
C TRP A 329 7.14 -6.80 3.07
N ASN A 330 6.65 -6.46 1.89
CA ASN A 330 7.12 -5.32 1.10
C ASN A 330 6.02 -4.26 1.07
N THR A 331 6.33 -3.03 1.47
CA THR A 331 5.46 -1.88 1.24
C THR A 331 5.81 -1.20 -0.08
N GLY A 332 4.85 -0.46 -0.62
CA GLY A 332 5.04 0.29 -1.85
C GLY A 332 4.06 1.44 -1.99
N THR A 333 4.27 2.18 -3.06
CA THR A 333 3.47 3.33 -3.45
C THR A 333 2.61 2.96 -4.65
N CYS A 334 1.29 3.11 -4.50
CA CYS A 334 0.34 2.94 -5.58
C CYS A 334 -0.22 4.29 -6.04
N LYS A 335 -0.47 4.42 -7.34
CA LYS A 335 -0.91 5.67 -7.96
C LYS A 335 -2.42 5.83 -7.93
N ILE A 336 -2.85 7.08 -7.78
CA ILE A 336 -4.22 7.56 -8.03
C ILE A 336 -4.20 8.53 -9.20
N SER A 337 -3.28 9.51 -9.17
CA SER A 337 -2.99 10.41 -10.28
C SER A 337 -4.20 11.04 -10.97
N ILE A 338 -5.23 11.48 -10.22
CA ILE A 338 -6.42 12.14 -10.81
C ILE A 338 -6.24 13.66 -10.75
N LYS A 339 -6.05 14.21 -9.55
CA LYS A 339 -5.93 15.66 -9.32
C LYS A 339 -4.49 16.17 -9.37
N ASP A 340 -3.52 15.28 -9.23
CA ASP A 340 -2.09 15.55 -9.34
C ASP A 340 -1.41 14.28 -9.79
N ARG A 341 -0.44 14.36 -10.71
CA ARG A 341 0.39 13.20 -11.10
C ARG A 341 0.97 12.43 -9.91
N PHE A 342 1.24 13.11 -8.79
CA PHE A 342 1.76 12.53 -7.53
C PHE A 342 0.70 12.29 -6.44
N GLU A 343 -0.58 12.26 -6.79
CA GLU A 343 -1.65 11.75 -5.92
C GLU A 343 -1.52 10.23 -5.77
N ARG A 344 -1.19 9.77 -4.56
CA ARG A 344 -0.73 8.40 -4.28
C ARG A 344 -1.31 7.85 -2.98
N ARG A 345 -1.25 6.53 -2.82
CA ARG A 345 -1.60 5.77 -1.62
C ARG A 345 -0.52 4.74 -1.33
N ILE A 346 -0.63 4.07 -0.19
CA ILE A 346 0.31 3.06 0.26
C ILE A 346 -0.30 1.68 0.10
N ASP A 347 0.52 0.75 -0.37
CA ASP A 347 0.22 -0.67 -0.40
C ASP A 347 1.21 -1.49 0.43
N MET A 348 0.81 -2.71 0.72
CA MET A 348 1.60 -3.69 1.45
C MET A 348 1.33 -5.08 0.88
N PHE A 349 2.38 -5.85 0.62
CA PHE A 349 2.32 -7.18 0.03
C PHE A 349 3.15 -8.19 0.83
N PRO A 350 2.70 -9.46 0.93
CA PRO A 350 3.54 -10.55 1.42
C PRO A 350 4.83 -10.65 0.61
N ALA A 351 5.98 -10.81 1.28
CA ALA A 351 7.28 -10.93 0.64
C ALA A 351 8.11 -12.05 1.27
N GLY A 352 9.24 -12.39 0.65
CA GLY A 352 10.11 -13.41 1.21
C GLY A 352 11.37 -13.65 0.40
N PHE A 353 12.10 -14.68 0.82
CA PHE A 353 13.29 -15.20 0.17
C PHE A 353 13.08 -16.68 -0.10
N ASP A 354 13.43 -17.13 -1.31
CA ASP A 354 13.36 -18.55 -1.65
C ASP A 354 14.69 -19.28 -1.39
N LYS A 355 14.67 -20.60 -1.61
CA LYS A 355 15.83 -21.47 -1.35
C LYS A 355 17.07 -21.17 -2.19
N ASP A 356 16.95 -20.40 -3.27
CA ASP A 356 18.08 -19.97 -4.12
C ASP A 356 18.36 -18.47 -3.93
N ASP A 357 18.02 -17.94 -2.75
CA ASP A 357 18.26 -16.56 -2.33
C ASP A 357 17.54 -15.51 -3.19
N VAL A 358 16.49 -15.88 -3.93
CA VAL A 358 15.66 -14.92 -4.68
C VAL A 358 14.73 -14.20 -3.72
N MET A 359 14.85 -12.89 -3.66
CA MET A 359 13.89 -12.02 -2.97
C MET A 359 12.67 -11.78 -3.85
N TYR A 360 11.46 -11.94 -3.30
CA TYR A 360 10.20 -11.81 -4.03
C TYR A 360 9.13 -11.09 -3.21
N SER A 361 8.13 -10.57 -3.92
CA SER A 361 6.86 -10.06 -3.38
C SER A 361 5.68 -10.71 -4.10
N ILE A 362 4.57 -10.92 -3.39
CA ILE A 362 3.35 -11.55 -3.92
C ILE A 362 2.27 -10.47 -4.05
N THR A 363 2.19 -9.87 -5.23
CA THR A 363 1.18 -8.85 -5.56
C THR A 363 -0.14 -9.45 -6.11
N ALA A 364 -0.13 -10.77 -6.38
CA ALA A 364 -1.29 -11.52 -6.83
C ALA A 364 -2.43 -11.45 -5.80
N TYR A 365 -3.60 -10.98 -6.24
CA TYR A 365 -4.75 -10.72 -5.35
C TYR A 365 -4.41 -9.76 -4.19
N GLY A 366 -3.40 -8.89 -4.36
CA GLY A 366 -3.01 -7.89 -3.37
C GLY A 366 -4.10 -6.86 -3.04
N ASP A 367 -5.15 -6.79 -3.87
CA ASP A 367 -6.32 -5.92 -3.68
C ASP A 367 -7.51 -6.68 -3.08
N PHE A 368 -7.32 -7.94 -2.68
CA PHE A 368 -8.32 -8.77 -2.03
C PHE A 368 -7.92 -8.91 -0.56
N PRO A 369 -8.85 -9.34 0.32
CA PRO A 369 -8.53 -9.45 1.74
C PRO A 369 -7.39 -10.44 2.01
N ILE A 370 -6.31 -9.92 2.58
CA ILE A 370 -5.12 -10.65 3.00
C ILE A 370 -5.17 -10.83 4.52
N VAL A 371 -4.97 -12.06 4.98
CA VAL A 371 -4.88 -12.42 6.40
C VAL A 371 -3.64 -11.77 7.01
N LEU A 372 -3.83 -11.06 8.12
CA LEU A 372 -2.76 -10.48 8.91
C LEU A 372 -2.06 -11.57 9.75
N PRO A 373 -0.75 -11.41 10.00
CA PRO A 373 0.05 -12.45 10.63
C PRO A 373 -0.27 -12.57 12.12
N THR A 374 -0.46 -13.80 12.61
CA THR A 374 -0.56 -14.13 14.04
C THR A 374 0.51 -15.13 14.50
N ALA A 375 1.29 -15.62 13.54
CA ALA A 375 2.39 -16.55 13.70
C ALA A 375 3.27 -16.48 12.44
N GLN A 376 4.42 -17.16 12.46
CA GLN A 376 5.22 -17.38 11.28
C GLN A 376 4.47 -18.26 10.26
N ARG A 377 4.57 -17.94 8.96
CA ARG A 377 3.89 -18.65 7.87
C ARG A 377 4.70 -18.62 6.57
N ASP A 378 4.39 -19.56 5.68
CA ASP A 378 4.82 -19.52 4.29
C ASP A 378 3.96 -18.51 3.52
N GLN A 379 4.54 -17.38 3.14
CA GLN A 379 3.83 -16.30 2.43
C GLN A 379 3.29 -16.77 1.07
N THR A 380 3.87 -17.81 0.45
CA THR A 380 3.39 -18.36 -0.83
C THR A 380 2.09 -19.16 -0.69
N LYS A 381 1.68 -19.52 0.54
CA LYS A 381 0.51 -20.35 0.82
C LYS A 381 -0.46 -19.78 1.84
N GLY A 382 -0.05 -18.78 2.64
CA GLY A 382 -0.73 -18.43 3.90
C GLY A 382 -1.35 -17.05 3.98
N ALA A 383 -1.34 -16.25 2.91
CA ALA A 383 -1.75 -14.84 2.98
C ALA A 383 -3.20 -14.57 2.53
N SER A 384 -3.77 -15.33 1.58
CA SER A 384 -5.14 -15.07 1.10
C SER A 384 -6.20 -15.49 2.12
N SER A 385 -7.24 -14.68 2.29
CA SER A 385 -8.46 -15.06 3.03
C SER A 385 -9.34 -16.07 2.28
N GLY A 386 -9.17 -16.17 0.95
CA GLY A 386 -10.08 -16.89 0.06
C GLY A 386 -11.38 -16.14 -0.25
N TRP A 387 -11.58 -14.93 0.27
CA TRP A 387 -12.75 -14.11 -0.04
C TRP A 387 -12.57 -13.40 -1.37
N MET A 388 -13.57 -13.54 -2.24
CA MET A 388 -13.55 -12.99 -3.60
C MET A 388 -14.40 -11.73 -3.68
N LEU A 389 -14.06 -10.86 -4.64
CA LEU A 389 -14.83 -9.68 -4.98
C LEU A 389 -16.19 -10.07 -5.58
N LEU A 390 -17.26 -9.54 -5.01
CA LEU A 390 -18.65 -9.79 -5.38
C LEU A 390 -19.28 -8.61 -6.13
N SER A 391 -18.72 -7.41 -5.98
CA SER A 391 -19.31 -6.15 -6.45
C SER A 391 -18.98 -5.80 -7.90
N TYR A 392 -17.97 -6.42 -8.53
CA TYR A 392 -17.50 -6.01 -9.86
C TYR A 392 -18.61 -5.97 -10.91
N LYS A 393 -18.78 -4.79 -11.52
CA LYS A 393 -19.79 -4.43 -12.54
C LYS A 393 -21.22 -4.79 -12.16
N LYS A 394 -21.53 -4.87 -10.86
CA LYS A 394 -22.89 -5.09 -10.39
C LYS A 394 -23.71 -3.81 -10.49
N PRO A 395 -25.03 -3.90 -10.74
CA PRO A 395 -25.89 -2.72 -10.80
C PRO A 395 -25.88 -1.95 -9.47
N VAL A 396 -25.82 -0.62 -9.57
CA VAL A 396 -25.91 0.29 -8.42
C VAL A 396 -26.95 1.36 -8.70
N THR A 397 -27.77 1.67 -7.69
CA THR A 397 -28.60 2.87 -7.65
C THR A 397 -28.10 3.80 -6.55
N VAL A 398 -28.30 5.09 -6.73
CA VAL A 398 -27.76 6.13 -5.83
C VAL A 398 -28.84 7.17 -5.53
N SER A 399 -28.68 7.90 -4.43
CA SER A 399 -29.55 9.02 -4.05
C SER A 399 -29.50 10.17 -5.05
N SER A 400 -28.28 10.50 -5.51
CA SER A 400 -27.99 11.61 -6.41
C SER A 400 -26.67 11.36 -7.13
N ALA A 401 -26.38 12.10 -8.19
CA ALA A 401 -25.08 12.09 -8.87
C ALA A 401 -24.76 13.48 -9.41
N GLU A 402 -23.51 13.90 -9.28
CA GLU A 402 -22.98 15.08 -9.99
C GLU A 402 -22.97 14.83 -11.50
N GLU A 403 -23.23 15.90 -12.28
CA GLU A 403 -23.16 15.82 -13.74
C GLU A 403 -21.72 15.60 -14.23
N CYS A 404 -21.59 14.96 -15.40
CA CYS A 404 -20.30 14.90 -16.08
C CYS A 404 -19.80 16.32 -16.36
N LYS A 405 -18.50 16.55 -16.16
CA LYS A 405 -17.87 17.83 -16.48
C LYS A 405 -16.53 17.64 -17.16
N GLU A 406 -16.19 18.62 -17.99
CA GLU A 406 -14.82 18.78 -18.48
C GLU A 406 -13.95 19.28 -17.33
N VAL A 407 -12.91 18.53 -16.99
CA VAL A 407 -11.95 18.85 -15.94
C VAL A 407 -10.60 19.08 -16.59
N GLU A 408 -9.98 20.22 -16.31
CA GLU A 408 -8.55 20.40 -16.56
C GLU A 408 -7.81 19.46 -15.60
N THR A 409 -7.28 18.36 -16.11
CA THR A 409 -6.53 17.42 -15.29
C THR A 409 -5.08 17.86 -15.19
N HIS A 410 -4.48 17.59 -14.04
CA HIS A 410 -3.04 17.71 -13.83
C HIS A 410 -2.31 16.39 -14.16
N ARG A 411 -2.93 15.54 -14.99
CA ARG A 411 -2.31 14.32 -15.51
C ARG A 411 -1.26 14.70 -16.53
N MET A 412 -0.15 13.96 -16.51
CA MET A 412 0.92 14.13 -17.49
C MET A 412 0.52 13.45 -18.80
N ASP A 413 -0.07 14.20 -19.72
CA ASP A 413 0.01 13.88 -21.15
C ASP A 413 1.30 14.51 -21.71
N HIS A 414 1.89 13.82 -22.68
CA HIS A 414 3.21 14.07 -23.24
C HIS A 414 3.48 15.57 -23.50
N GLY A 415 4.33 16.20 -22.66
CA GLY A 415 4.93 17.51 -22.98
C GLY A 415 4.30 18.76 -22.36
N GLY A 416 3.63 18.67 -21.19
CA GLY A 416 3.29 19.85 -20.37
C GLY A 416 2.13 20.70 -20.90
N LYS A 417 1.27 20.14 -21.77
CA LYS A 417 0.02 20.78 -22.19
C LYS A 417 -1.10 20.50 -21.18
N LYS A 418 -2.00 21.48 -21.00
CA LYS A 418 -3.24 21.28 -20.24
C LYS A 418 -4.09 20.21 -20.91
N VAL A 419 -4.48 19.18 -20.15
CA VAL A 419 -5.32 18.08 -20.63
C VAL A 419 -6.70 18.27 -20.06
N TYR A 420 -7.71 18.45 -20.91
CA TYR A 420 -9.10 18.45 -20.48
C TYR A 420 -9.67 17.05 -20.68
N GLU A 421 -10.21 16.47 -19.61
CA GLU A 421 -10.87 15.18 -19.65
C GLU A 421 -12.33 15.33 -19.20
N LYS A 422 -13.23 14.68 -19.93
CA LYS A 422 -14.62 14.53 -19.48
C LYS A 422 -14.67 13.48 -18.37
N ILE A 423 -14.91 13.94 -17.14
CA ILE A 423 -15.10 13.07 -15.97
C ILE A 423 -16.59 12.95 -15.69
N CYS A 424 -17.10 11.72 -15.66
CA CYS A 424 -18.47 11.39 -15.28
C CYS A 424 -18.48 10.75 -13.89
N TYR A 425 -19.36 11.23 -13.00
CA TYR A 425 -19.46 10.79 -11.61
C TYR A 425 -20.57 9.77 -11.39
N ASP A 426 -20.76 8.88 -12.36
CA ASP A 426 -21.93 8.00 -12.41
C ASP A 426 -21.83 6.83 -11.41
N ALA A 427 -22.99 6.28 -11.04
CA ALA A 427 -23.10 5.15 -10.12
C ALA A 427 -22.31 3.90 -10.58
N ALA A 428 -22.06 3.74 -11.88
CA ALA A 428 -21.29 2.62 -12.43
C ALA A 428 -19.82 2.62 -11.97
N ASN A 429 -19.27 3.77 -11.57
CA ASN A 429 -17.91 3.87 -11.05
C ASN A 429 -17.77 3.19 -9.68
N LEU A 430 -18.86 3.01 -8.92
CA LEU A 430 -18.83 2.36 -7.60
C LEU A 430 -18.44 0.88 -7.61
N THR A 431 -18.28 0.28 -8.80
CA THR A 431 -18.07 -1.17 -8.97
C THR A 431 -17.19 -1.51 -10.16
N ASP A 432 -16.43 -0.55 -10.69
CA ASP A 432 -15.65 -0.75 -11.90
C ASP A 432 -14.23 -1.28 -11.64
N GLU A 433 -13.85 -1.44 -10.36
CA GLU A 433 -12.50 -1.81 -9.91
C GLU A 433 -11.41 -0.87 -10.43
N ASN A 434 -11.70 0.43 -10.49
CA ASN A 434 -10.73 1.45 -10.85
C ASN A 434 -10.74 2.59 -9.83
N ILE A 435 -9.72 2.65 -8.98
CA ILE A 435 -9.58 3.71 -7.96
C ILE A 435 -9.47 5.14 -8.55
N GLN A 436 -9.24 5.25 -9.85
CA GLN A 436 -9.08 6.52 -10.57
C GLN A 436 -10.39 7.07 -11.17
N THR A 437 -11.49 6.33 -11.05
CA THR A 437 -12.86 6.77 -11.33
C THR A 437 -13.64 6.79 -10.02
N TYR A 438 -14.69 7.60 -9.93
CA TYR A 438 -15.51 7.64 -8.72
C TYR A 438 -16.90 8.19 -8.99
N TRP A 439 -17.87 7.75 -8.18
CA TRP A 439 -19.17 8.39 -8.07
C TRP A 439 -19.11 9.53 -7.06
N SER A 440 -19.90 10.58 -7.27
CA SER A 440 -20.11 11.65 -6.30
C SER A 440 -21.60 11.98 -6.23
N ALA A 441 -22.15 11.98 -5.01
CA ALA A 441 -23.44 12.61 -4.73
C ALA A 441 -23.38 14.12 -5.01
N THR A 442 -24.53 14.77 -5.13
CA THR A 442 -24.64 16.24 -5.27
C THR A 442 -24.45 16.98 -3.93
N SER A 443 -24.36 16.26 -2.82
CA SER A 443 -24.10 16.82 -1.49
C SER A 443 -23.28 15.87 -0.59
N ASP A 444 -22.87 16.38 0.56
CA ASP A 444 -22.24 15.64 1.67
C ASP A 444 -23.23 15.34 2.81
N LYS A 445 -24.51 15.70 2.65
CA LYS A 445 -25.46 15.73 3.74
C LYS A 445 -25.86 14.33 4.22
N PRO A 446 -26.28 14.19 5.49
CA PRO A 446 -26.87 12.96 5.98
C PRO A 446 -28.04 12.53 5.10
N GLY A 447 -28.07 11.24 4.74
CA GLY A 447 -29.14 10.65 3.93
C GLY A 447 -28.81 10.45 2.45
N GLU A 448 -27.68 10.96 1.94
CA GLU A 448 -27.15 10.46 0.66
C GLU A 448 -26.84 8.95 0.79
N TRP A 449 -27.07 8.17 -0.25
CA TRP A 449 -26.94 6.72 -0.19
C TRP A 449 -26.55 6.10 -1.54
N LEU A 450 -25.95 4.92 -1.46
CA LEU A 450 -25.73 4.02 -2.59
C LEU A 450 -26.33 2.64 -2.28
N GLN A 451 -26.82 1.94 -3.29
CA GLN A 451 -27.43 0.61 -3.17
C GLN A 451 -26.94 -0.30 -4.30
N LEU A 452 -26.22 -1.35 -3.92
CA LEU A 452 -25.68 -2.39 -4.78
C LEU A 452 -26.68 -3.56 -4.88
N ASP A 453 -26.91 -4.08 -6.09
CA ASP A 453 -27.58 -5.37 -6.34
C ASP A 453 -26.57 -6.42 -6.83
N LEU A 454 -26.26 -7.41 -5.99
CA LEU A 454 -25.35 -8.51 -6.37
C LEU A 454 -25.91 -9.42 -7.48
N GLY A 455 -27.19 -9.25 -7.85
CA GLY A 455 -27.93 -10.02 -8.84
C GLY A 455 -28.52 -11.32 -8.29
N ARG A 456 -27.93 -11.86 -7.21
CA ARG A 456 -28.42 -13.02 -6.46
C ARG A 456 -27.95 -12.95 -5.02
N LYS A 457 -28.51 -13.82 -4.18
CA LYS A 457 -28.04 -13.99 -2.80
C LYS A 457 -26.64 -14.59 -2.79
N MET A 458 -25.69 -13.90 -2.16
CA MET A 458 -24.30 -14.32 -1.98
C MET A 458 -23.91 -14.27 -0.50
N GLU A 459 -22.82 -14.91 -0.13
CA GLU A 459 -22.24 -14.83 1.22
C GLU A 459 -21.21 -13.70 1.29
N ILE A 460 -21.37 -12.81 2.27
CA ILE A 460 -20.57 -11.58 2.44
C ILE A 460 -19.80 -11.69 3.75
N ASN A 461 -18.50 -11.41 3.69
CA ASN A 461 -17.55 -11.50 4.80
C ASN A 461 -16.94 -10.15 5.16
N ALA A 462 -16.71 -9.28 4.16
CA ALA A 462 -16.10 -7.98 4.39
C ALA A 462 -16.49 -6.96 3.32
N LEU A 463 -16.26 -5.68 3.61
CA LEU A 463 -16.46 -4.57 2.69
C LEU A 463 -15.25 -3.63 2.72
N GLN A 464 -14.97 -2.94 1.63
CA GLN A 464 -14.04 -1.81 1.59
C GLN A 464 -14.71 -0.61 0.93
N ILE A 465 -14.71 0.52 1.62
CA ILE A 465 -15.19 1.80 1.09
C ILE A 465 -13.99 2.66 0.75
N ASN A 466 -13.78 2.94 -0.53
CA ASN A 466 -12.71 3.82 -0.99
C ASN A 466 -13.30 5.19 -1.29
N TYR A 467 -13.11 6.16 -0.40
CA TYR A 467 -13.61 7.51 -0.59
C TYR A 467 -12.74 8.29 -1.59
N ALA A 468 -13.38 9.18 -2.36
CA ALA A 468 -12.70 10.12 -3.24
C ALA A 468 -12.79 11.55 -2.65
N ASP A 469 -11.68 12.30 -2.69
CA ASP A 469 -11.65 13.68 -2.17
C ASP A 469 -12.31 14.68 -3.15
N HIS A 470 -13.58 14.48 -3.52
CA HIS A 470 -14.27 15.34 -4.48
C HIS A 470 -14.70 16.65 -3.82
N LYS A 471 -14.23 17.79 -4.37
CA LYS A 471 -14.46 19.13 -3.81
C LYS A 471 -14.10 19.21 -2.31
N ALA A 472 -13.09 18.47 -1.87
CA ALA A 472 -12.56 18.60 -0.54
C ALA A 472 -12.04 20.03 -0.30
N THR A 473 -12.08 20.46 0.95
CA THR A 473 -11.67 21.81 1.39
C THR A 473 -10.61 21.77 2.49
N GLN A 474 -10.29 20.59 3.02
CA GLN A 474 -9.28 20.40 4.05
C GLN A 474 -7.87 20.49 3.46
N PHE A 475 -6.92 21.09 4.19
CA PHE A 475 -5.50 21.06 3.85
C PHE A 475 -4.68 20.67 5.09
N ASN A 476 -3.51 20.07 4.87
CA ASN A 476 -2.64 19.57 5.94
C ASN A 476 -3.31 18.48 6.83
N LYS A 477 -2.62 18.07 7.90
CA LYS A 477 -3.16 17.16 8.91
C LYS A 477 -4.23 17.84 9.76
N ALA A 478 -5.37 17.20 9.88
CA ALA A 478 -6.38 17.47 10.91
C ALA A 478 -6.68 16.17 11.68
N MET A 479 -7.00 16.30 12.96
CA MET A 479 -7.25 15.16 13.88
C MET A 479 -8.74 14.96 14.19
N ASP A 480 -9.57 15.91 13.80
CA ASP A 480 -11.03 15.92 13.93
C ASP A 480 -11.73 15.46 12.64
N MET A 481 -11.02 14.73 11.79
CA MET A 481 -11.55 14.14 10.56
C MET A 481 -12.14 12.76 10.82
N TYR A 482 -13.34 12.51 10.31
CA TYR A 482 -14.01 11.22 10.48
C TYR A 482 -15.11 10.98 9.45
N TYR A 483 -15.45 9.71 9.29
CA TYR A 483 -16.57 9.25 8.44
C TYR A 483 -17.63 8.56 9.29
N GLN A 484 -18.90 8.83 9.04
CA GLN A 484 -20.01 8.13 9.68
C GLN A 484 -21.00 7.65 8.64
N TYR A 485 -21.43 6.41 8.79
CA TYR A 485 -22.36 5.77 7.88
C TYR A 485 -23.01 4.55 8.51
N GLN A 486 -24.02 4.03 7.84
CA GLN A 486 -24.64 2.74 8.15
C GLN A 486 -24.68 1.88 6.89
N ILE A 487 -24.47 0.57 7.06
CA ILE A 487 -24.64 -0.41 5.99
C ILE A 487 -25.79 -1.34 6.35
N LEU A 488 -26.77 -1.36 5.47
CA LEU A 488 -27.93 -2.23 5.54
C LEU A 488 -27.83 -3.30 4.45
N MET A 489 -28.34 -4.50 4.74
CA MET A 489 -28.42 -5.58 3.77
C MET A 489 -29.83 -6.17 3.70
N SER A 490 -30.19 -6.66 2.52
CA SER A 490 -31.54 -7.16 2.23
C SER A 490 -31.51 -8.29 1.19
N ASP A 491 -32.51 -9.16 1.25
CA ASP A 491 -32.77 -10.16 0.20
C ASP A 491 -33.68 -9.62 -0.92
N ASP A 492 -34.49 -8.59 -0.64
CA ASP A 492 -35.60 -8.13 -1.49
C ASP A 492 -35.62 -6.61 -1.77
N ALA A 493 -34.64 -5.87 -1.25
CA ALA A 493 -34.54 -4.40 -1.31
C ALA A 493 -35.69 -3.64 -0.60
N VAL A 494 -36.51 -4.33 0.18
CA VAL A 494 -37.63 -3.76 0.94
C VAL A 494 -37.38 -3.92 2.44
N ASN A 495 -37.03 -5.12 2.88
CA ASN A 495 -36.76 -5.46 4.27
C ASN A 495 -35.26 -5.35 4.54
N TRP A 496 -34.87 -4.34 5.29
CA TRP A 496 -33.47 -4.01 5.53
C TRP A 496 -33.02 -4.38 6.94
N THR A 497 -31.88 -5.07 7.03
CA THR A 497 -31.19 -5.37 8.29
C THR A 497 -29.98 -4.45 8.42
N LEU A 498 -29.84 -3.75 9.55
CA LEU A 498 -28.64 -2.98 9.87
C LEU A 498 -27.49 -3.95 10.20
N VAL A 499 -26.45 -3.96 9.37
CA VAL A 499 -25.31 -4.90 9.48
C VAL A 499 -24.08 -4.19 10.04
N VAL A 500 -23.77 -2.99 9.57
CA VAL A 500 -22.65 -2.17 10.08
C VAL A 500 -23.21 -0.84 10.55
N ASP A 501 -22.95 -0.47 11.80
CA ASP A 501 -23.32 0.82 12.35
C ASP A 501 -22.07 1.59 12.77
N LYS A 502 -21.63 2.49 11.90
CA LYS A 502 -20.56 3.46 12.17
C LYS A 502 -21.12 4.88 12.34
N SER A 503 -22.37 5.01 12.78
CA SER A 503 -22.98 6.32 13.07
C SER A 503 -22.26 7.14 14.14
N ASN A 504 -21.47 6.49 15.01
CA ASN A 504 -20.67 7.13 16.05
C ASN A 504 -19.16 7.01 15.79
N ASN A 505 -18.72 6.65 14.58
CA ASN A 505 -17.30 6.56 14.27
C ASN A 505 -16.66 7.96 14.29
N ASP A 506 -15.47 8.04 14.87
CA ASP A 506 -14.66 9.25 15.04
C ASP A 506 -13.28 9.11 14.40
N LYS A 507 -13.10 8.09 13.55
CA LYS A 507 -11.84 7.80 12.86
C LYS A 507 -11.84 8.30 11.42
N ASP A 508 -10.70 8.85 10.99
CA ASP A 508 -10.37 9.13 9.60
C ASP A 508 -10.02 7.84 8.86
N VAL A 509 -10.93 7.37 8.00
CA VAL A 509 -10.87 6.06 7.32
C VAL A 509 -11.17 6.20 5.82
N PRO A 510 -10.31 6.89 5.04
CA PRO A 510 -10.56 7.14 3.61
C PRO A 510 -10.60 5.87 2.75
N HIS A 511 -10.09 4.74 3.26
CA HIS A 511 -10.13 3.42 2.61
C HIS A 511 -10.68 2.36 3.56
N ASP A 512 -11.79 2.68 4.22
CA ASP A 512 -12.34 1.91 5.33
C ASP A 512 -12.57 0.43 4.98
N TYR A 513 -11.80 -0.45 5.63
CA TYR A 513 -11.94 -1.89 5.51
C TYR A 513 -12.74 -2.43 6.70
N VAL A 514 -13.87 -3.08 6.43
CA VAL A 514 -14.80 -3.58 7.44
C VAL A 514 -14.91 -5.09 7.31
N GLU A 515 -14.26 -5.82 8.22
CA GLU A 515 -14.44 -7.26 8.38
C GLU A 515 -15.67 -7.55 9.26
N LEU A 516 -16.58 -8.39 8.77
CA LEU A 516 -17.72 -8.83 9.56
C LEU A 516 -17.29 -9.90 10.57
N THR A 517 -17.80 -9.81 11.79
CA THR A 517 -17.56 -10.78 12.86
C THR A 517 -18.06 -12.19 12.52
N LYS A 518 -19.02 -12.29 11.60
CA LYS A 518 -19.51 -13.51 10.97
C LYS A 518 -20.12 -13.18 9.61
N ALA A 519 -20.09 -14.14 8.68
CA ALA A 519 -20.67 -13.94 7.36
C ALA A 519 -22.20 -13.73 7.41
N ILE A 520 -22.72 -13.04 6.41
CA ILE A 520 -24.16 -12.85 6.18
C ILE A 520 -24.48 -13.16 4.71
N LYS A 521 -25.67 -13.72 4.46
CA LYS A 521 -26.16 -13.90 3.09
C LYS A 521 -27.18 -12.84 2.74
N ALA A 522 -26.95 -12.10 1.66
CA ALA A 522 -27.86 -11.07 1.16
C ALA A 522 -27.70 -10.91 -0.35
N ARG A 523 -28.63 -10.17 -0.98
CA ARG A 523 -28.54 -9.77 -2.39
C ARG A 523 -28.26 -8.27 -2.55
N TYR A 524 -28.94 -7.45 -1.76
CA TYR A 524 -28.84 -6.00 -1.82
C TYR A 524 -28.05 -5.47 -0.64
N ILE A 525 -27.18 -4.50 -0.90
CA ILE A 525 -26.39 -3.82 0.12
C ILE A 525 -26.56 -2.33 -0.08
N LYS A 526 -26.95 -1.61 0.98
CA LYS A 526 -27.16 -0.16 0.95
C LYS A 526 -26.27 0.50 1.98
N MET A 527 -25.50 1.50 1.57
CA MET A 527 -24.75 2.37 2.47
C MET A 527 -25.45 3.73 2.54
N VAL A 528 -25.69 4.21 3.75
CA VAL A 528 -26.27 5.54 4.01
C VAL A 528 -25.20 6.41 4.66
N ASN A 529 -24.88 7.53 4.01
CA ASN A 529 -23.97 8.55 4.51
C ASN A 529 -24.62 9.31 5.68
N ILE A 530 -23.85 9.54 6.73
CA ILE A 530 -24.23 10.38 7.88
C ILE A 530 -23.29 11.58 7.96
N HIS A 531 -21.98 11.35 7.84
CA HIS A 531 -20.96 12.41 7.84
C HIS A 531 -19.79 12.02 6.95
N ASN A 532 -19.29 13.01 6.20
CA ASN A 532 -18.13 12.89 5.34
C ASN A 532 -16.99 13.78 5.86
N ALA A 533 -15.74 13.32 5.77
CA ALA A 533 -14.62 14.03 6.40
C ALA A 533 -14.31 15.39 5.74
N SER A 534 -14.42 15.51 4.41
CA SER A 534 -14.29 16.77 3.68
C SER A 534 -14.84 16.62 2.25
N GLY A 535 -15.49 17.65 1.73
CA GLY A 535 -16.07 17.64 0.39
C GLY A 535 -17.34 16.80 0.28
N MET A 536 -17.72 16.45 -0.95
CA MET A 536 -18.95 15.70 -1.24
C MET A 536 -18.85 14.23 -0.82
N PHE A 537 -20.00 13.57 -0.61
CA PHE A 537 -20.00 12.11 -0.45
C PHE A 537 -19.65 11.45 -1.80
N ALA A 538 -18.39 11.07 -1.93
CA ALA A 538 -17.83 10.51 -3.15
C ALA A 538 -17.02 9.26 -2.84
N VAL A 539 -17.19 8.23 -3.67
CA VAL A 539 -16.62 6.89 -3.48
C VAL A 539 -16.09 6.38 -4.81
N SER A 540 -14.82 5.99 -4.84
CA SER A 540 -14.16 5.42 -6.01
C SER A 540 -14.57 3.98 -6.27
N ASP A 541 -14.77 3.19 -5.21
CA ASP A 541 -15.35 1.85 -5.33
C ASP A 541 -15.96 1.41 -3.99
N PHE A 542 -17.11 0.73 -4.06
CA PHE A 542 -17.79 0.08 -2.95
C PHE A 542 -17.63 -1.43 -3.07
N ARG A 543 -16.51 -1.93 -2.50
CA ARG A 543 -16.03 -3.28 -2.73
C ARG A 543 -16.62 -4.23 -1.70
N VAL A 544 -17.18 -5.34 -2.16
CA VAL A 544 -17.84 -6.33 -1.31
C VAL A 544 -17.15 -7.68 -1.50
N PHE A 545 -16.74 -8.31 -0.42
CA PHE A 545 -15.96 -9.54 -0.45
C PHE A 545 -16.67 -10.70 0.25
N GLY A 546 -16.54 -11.90 -0.32
CA GLY A 546 -17.05 -13.13 0.28
C GLY A 546 -17.05 -14.30 -0.71
N ASN A 547 -18.16 -15.01 -0.82
CA ASN A 547 -18.35 -16.12 -1.76
C ASN A 547 -19.68 -16.02 -2.50
N GLY A 548 -19.64 -16.13 -3.82
CA GLY A 548 -20.82 -16.04 -4.66
C GLY A 548 -21.80 -17.21 -4.49
N LEU A 549 -21.40 -18.36 -3.94
CA LEU A 549 -22.21 -19.58 -3.80
C LEU A 549 -22.60 -20.21 -5.16
N ALA A 550 -21.67 -20.28 -6.10
CA ALA A 550 -21.77 -21.04 -7.35
C ALA A 550 -20.41 -21.65 -7.73
N GLU A 551 -20.28 -22.08 -8.98
CA GLU A 551 -19.07 -22.72 -9.49
C GLU A 551 -17.93 -21.72 -9.76
N LYS A 552 -16.71 -22.20 -9.51
CA LYS A 552 -15.47 -21.54 -9.91
C LYS A 552 -15.34 -21.52 -11.44
N PRO A 553 -14.59 -20.58 -12.03
CA PRO A 553 -14.42 -20.54 -13.47
C PRO A 553 -13.64 -21.75 -13.97
N LYS A 554 -13.98 -22.19 -15.18
CA LYS A 554 -13.22 -23.23 -15.89
C LYS A 554 -11.80 -22.75 -16.22
N PRO A 555 -10.82 -23.65 -16.41
CA PRO A 555 -9.47 -23.27 -16.81
C PRO A 555 -9.46 -22.43 -18.09
N VAL A 556 -8.55 -21.46 -18.17
CA VAL A 556 -8.42 -20.59 -19.35
C VAL A 556 -8.06 -21.42 -20.59
N ALA A 557 -8.74 -21.12 -21.70
CA ALA A 557 -8.45 -21.70 -23.01
C ALA A 557 -7.61 -20.74 -23.88
N ASP A 558 -6.79 -21.31 -24.75
CA ASP A 558 -6.02 -20.60 -25.79
C ASP A 558 -5.11 -19.47 -25.28
N PHE A 559 -4.54 -19.61 -24.08
CA PHE A 559 -3.54 -18.66 -23.58
C PHE A 559 -2.29 -18.68 -24.45
N LYS A 560 -1.90 -17.50 -24.94
CA LYS A 560 -0.77 -17.28 -25.85
C LYS A 560 0.02 -16.07 -25.38
N VAL A 561 1.34 -16.19 -25.49
CA VAL A 561 2.28 -15.11 -25.26
C VAL A 561 3.08 -14.90 -26.54
N LYS A 562 2.88 -13.76 -27.19
CA LYS A 562 3.59 -13.39 -28.42
C LYS A 562 4.63 -12.31 -28.10
N ARG A 563 5.86 -12.73 -27.90
CA ARG A 563 7.00 -11.82 -27.74
C ARG A 563 7.25 -11.05 -29.03
N ASN A 564 7.55 -9.76 -28.92
CA ASN A 564 7.85 -8.92 -30.08
C ASN A 564 9.27 -9.23 -30.60
N THR A 565 9.39 -9.49 -31.90
CA THR A 565 10.66 -9.89 -32.53
C THR A 565 11.65 -8.73 -32.73
N ALA A 566 11.16 -7.49 -32.79
CA ALA A 566 12.00 -6.29 -32.91
C ALA A 566 12.47 -5.80 -31.53
N ASP A 567 11.62 -5.92 -30.51
CA ASP A 567 11.97 -5.57 -29.12
C ASP A 567 11.40 -6.61 -28.15
N SER A 568 12.24 -7.57 -27.77
CA SER A 568 11.87 -8.66 -26.86
C SER A 568 11.48 -8.20 -25.45
N ARG A 569 11.64 -6.93 -25.08
CA ARG A 569 11.09 -6.41 -23.82
C ARG A 569 9.55 -6.33 -23.84
N ASN A 570 8.94 -6.45 -25.02
CA ASN A 570 7.51 -6.36 -25.25
C ASN A 570 6.89 -7.73 -25.60
N ALA A 571 5.67 -7.98 -25.15
CA ALA A 571 4.87 -9.15 -25.51
C ALA A 571 3.37 -8.82 -25.48
N ILE A 572 2.63 -9.37 -26.43
CA ILE A 572 1.15 -9.40 -26.36
C ILE A 572 0.73 -10.71 -25.72
N LEU A 573 0.04 -10.61 -24.58
CA LEU A 573 -0.60 -11.71 -23.88
C LEU A 573 -2.05 -11.78 -24.34
N SER A 574 -2.57 -12.95 -24.69
CA SER A 574 -3.95 -13.10 -25.15
C SER A 574 -4.52 -14.47 -24.81
N TRP A 575 -5.83 -14.55 -24.63
CA TRP A 575 -6.55 -15.79 -24.33
C TRP A 575 -7.99 -15.73 -24.83
N LYS A 576 -8.70 -16.85 -24.79
CA LYS A 576 -10.12 -16.89 -25.11
C LYS A 576 -10.92 -16.30 -23.94
N LYS A 577 -11.66 -15.21 -24.20
CA LYS A 577 -12.62 -14.65 -23.24
C LYS A 577 -13.66 -15.71 -22.85
N GLN A 578 -13.92 -15.83 -21.55
CA GLN A 578 -14.88 -16.80 -21.01
C GLN A 578 -15.96 -16.08 -20.18
N ALA A 579 -17.21 -16.53 -20.28
CA ALA A 579 -18.35 -15.87 -19.64
C ALA A 579 -18.45 -16.16 -18.13
N ASP A 580 -17.77 -17.20 -17.65
CA ASP A 580 -17.78 -17.64 -16.24
C ASP A 580 -16.65 -17.00 -15.40
N ALA A 581 -15.81 -16.14 -15.99
CA ALA A 581 -14.76 -15.39 -15.30
C ALA A 581 -15.02 -13.89 -15.34
N ILE A 582 -14.73 -13.20 -14.25
CA ILE A 582 -14.77 -11.73 -14.17
C ILE A 582 -13.39 -11.11 -14.48
N GLY A 583 -12.33 -11.86 -14.21
CA GLY A 583 -10.96 -11.45 -14.44
C GLY A 583 -9.99 -12.63 -14.45
N TYR A 584 -8.73 -12.31 -14.65
CA TYR A 584 -7.64 -13.25 -14.81
C TYR A 584 -6.40 -12.74 -14.07
N ASN A 585 -5.61 -13.67 -13.54
CA ASN A 585 -4.28 -13.36 -13.05
C ASN A 585 -3.24 -14.10 -13.89
N ILE A 586 -2.35 -13.33 -14.53
CA ILE A 586 -1.27 -13.86 -15.36
C ILE A 586 -0.01 -13.85 -14.53
N TYR A 587 0.58 -15.02 -14.31
CA TYR A 587 1.83 -15.19 -13.59
C TYR A 587 2.99 -15.31 -14.56
N TYR A 588 4.13 -14.74 -14.19
CA TYR A 588 5.37 -14.94 -14.93
C TYR A 588 6.60 -14.99 -14.05
N GLY A 589 7.67 -15.58 -14.57
CA GLY A 589 8.92 -15.74 -13.83
C GLY A 589 10.05 -16.32 -14.67
N ILE A 590 11.21 -16.48 -14.05
CA ILE A 590 12.45 -16.91 -14.70
C ILE A 590 12.62 -18.43 -14.78
N THR A 591 11.85 -19.18 -13.99
CA THR A 591 11.77 -20.65 -14.00
C THR A 591 10.32 -21.09 -13.72
N PRO A 592 9.91 -22.31 -14.10
CA PRO A 592 8.54 -22.80 -13.89
C PRO A 592 8.07 -22.80 -12.42
N ASP A 593 8.99 -22.88 -11.47
CA ASP A 593 8.74 -22.91 -10.02
C ASP A 593 8.86 -21.53 -9.34
N LYS A 594 9.22 -20.46 -10.08
CA LYS A 594 9.46 -19.10 -9.55
C LYS A 594 8.60 -18.04 -10.23
N LEU A 595 7.29 -18.30 -10.28
CA LEU A 595 6.30 -17.42 -10.92
C LEU A 595 5.74 -16.40 -9.91
N TYR A 596 6.61 -15.61 -9.27
CA TYR A 596 6.18 -14.69 -8.21
C TYR A 596 5.55 -13.40 -8.77
N ASN A 597 5.89 -12.99 -10.00
CA ASN A 597 5.30 -11.79 -10.60
C ASN A 597 3.92 -12.08 -11.18
N SER A 598 3.02 -11.10 -11.09
CA SER A 598 1.64 -11.25 -11.54
C SER A 598 1.05 -9.99 -12.19
N ILE A 599 0.07 -10.20 -13.06
CA ILE A 599 -0.69 -9.14 -13.75
C ILE A 599 -2.17 -9.51 -13.66
N MET A 600 -2.93 -8.73 -12.88
CA MET A 600 -4.38 -8.87 -12.78
C MET A 600 -5.07 -8.08 -13.90
N VAL A 601 -5.99 -8.73 -14.61
CA VAL A 601 -6.74 -8.15 -15.73
C VAL A 601 -8.23 -8.43 -15.55
N TYR A 602 -9.05 -7.38 -15.53
CA TYR A 602 -10.51 -7.48 -15.43
C TYR A 602 -11.17 -7.26 -16.79
N GLY A 603 -12.22 -8.03 -17.12
CA GLY A 603 -13.08 -7.82 -18.30
C GLY A 603 -12.45 -8.01 -19.70
N ASP A 604 -11.13 -7.96 -19.82
CA ASP A 604 -10.37 -8.08 -21.06
C ASP A 604 -9.87 -9.51 -21.33
N SER A 605 -9.41 -9.73 -22.55
CA SER A 605 -8.83 -11.00 -23.00
C SER A 605 -7.45 -10.87 -23.64
N SER A 606 -6.81 -9.72 -23.45
CA SER A 606 -5.46 -9.43 -23.92
C SER A 606 -4.78 -8.38 -23.05
N TYR A 607 -3.45 -8.37 -23.05
CA TYR A 607 -2.64 -7.38 -22.33
C TYR A 607 -1.34 -7.06 -23.11
N ASP A 608 -1.05 -5.78 -23.34
CA ASP A 608 0.23 -5.31 -23.92
C ASP A 608 1.27 -5.17 -22.80
N PHE A 609 2.12 -6.18 -22.65
CA PHE A 609 3.13 -6.23 -21.61
C PHE A 609 4.49 -5.74 -22.12
N ARG A 610 5.08 -4.77 -21.43
CA ARG A 610 6.35 -4.14 -21.83
C ARG A 610 7.43 -4.16 -20.75
N GLY A 611 7.24 -4.99 -19.72
CA GLY A 611 8.11 -5.08 -18.56
C GLY A 611 9.14 -6.22 -18.60
N LEU A 612 9.35 -6.90 -19.74
CA LEU A 612 10.26 -8.05 -19.81
C LEU A 612 11.72 -7.64 -20.02
N ASP A 613 12.66 -8.46 -19.56
CA ASP A 613 14.08 -8.28 -19.84
C ASP A 613 14.47 -8.82 -21.22
N LYS A 614 15.25 -8.05 -21.96
CA LYS A 614 15.68 -8.32 -23.34
C LYS A 614 16.38 -9.68 -23.44
N GLY A 615 15.87 -10.56 -24.32
CA GLY A 615 16.44 -11.88 -24.58
C GLY A 615 16.32 -12.90 -23.44
N THR A 616 15.75 -12.53 -22.29
CA THR A 616 15.57 -13.41 -21.12
C THR A 616 14.46 -14.41 -21.37
N LYS A 617 14.70 -15.70 -21.13
CA LYS A 617 13.65 -16.71 -21.16
C LYS A 617 12.71 -16.50 -19.97
N TYR A 618 11.41 -16.49 -20.24
CA TYR A 618 10.37 -16.40 -19.22
C TYR A 618 9.38 -17.56 -19.32
N TYR A 619 8.73 -17.83 -18.19
CA TYR A 619 7.68 -18.83 -18.08
C TYR A 619 6.40 -18.10 -17.66
N PHE A 620 5.29 -18.44 -18.30
CA PHE A 620 3.99 -17.83 -18.06
C PHE A 620 2.94 -18.88 -17.75
N THR A 621 1.97 -18.50 -16.92
CA THR A 621 0.71 -19.21 -16.78
C THR A 621 -0.39 -18.22 -16.43
N ILE A 622 -1.64 -18.62 -16.56
CA ILE A 622 -2.81 -17.78 -16.29
C ILE A 622 -3.83 -18.60 -15.53
N GLU A 623 -4.56 -17.95 -14.63
CA GLU A 623 -5.75 -18.52 -14.00
C GLU A 623 -6.92 -17.53 -14.09
N PRO A 624 -8.15 -18.02 -14.27
CA PRO A 624 -9.33 -17.17 -14.20
C PRO A 624 -9.84 -17.09 -12.77
N PHE A 625 -10.58 -16.04 -12.43
CA PHE A 625 -11.31 -15.96 -11.17
C PHE A 625 -12.70 -15.35 -11.38
N ASN A 626 -13.61 -15.66 -10.46
CA ASN A 626 -14.94 -15.06 -10.35
C ASN A 626 -15.34 -14.90 -8.87
N GLU A 627 -16.58 -14.51 -8.61
CA GLU A 627 -17.10 -14.30 -7.26
C GLU A 627 -17.06 -15.55 -6.36
N ASN A 628 -16.86 -16.73 -6.95
CA ASN A 628 -16.91 -18.02 -6.26
C ASN A 628 -15.52 -18.62 -6.00
N GLY A 629 -14.47 -18.04 -6.59
CA GLY A 629 -13.10 -18.44 -6.34
C GLY A 629 -12.19 -18.34 -7.54
N ILE A 630 -10.97 -18.82 -7.32
CA ILE A 630 -9.92 -18.93 -8.32
C ILE A 630 -10.06 -20.28 -9.04
N GLY A 631 -10.09 -20.23 -10.36
CA GLY A 631 -10.11 -21.41 -11.23
C GLY A 631 -8.77 -22.13 -11.28
N THR A 632 -8.70 -23.24 -12.02
CA THR A 632 -7.43 -23.98 -12.14
C THR A 632 -6.42 -23.20 -12.99
N LYS A 633 -5.20 -23.07 -12.47
CA LYS A 633 -4.05 -22.49 -13.18
C LYS A 633 -3.72 -23.29 -14.44
N GLY A 634 -3.48 -22.58 -15.54
CA GLY A 634 -3.18 -23.15 -16.84
C GLY A 634 -1.80 -23.82 -16.90
N LYS A 635 -1.53 -24.47 -18.03
CA LYS A 635 -0.20 -25.02 -18.31
C LYS A 635 0.83 -23.90 -18.39
N ILE A 636 2.03 -24.16 -17.87
CA ILE A 636 3.16 -23.25 -17.98
C ILE A 636 3.67 -23.25 -19.43
N ILE A 637 3.85 -22.06 -20.00
CA ILE A 637 4.39 -21.83 -21.34
C ILE A 637 5.75 -21.15 -21.20
N GLU A 638 6.77 -21.73 -21.83
CA GLU A 638 8.08 -21.10 -21.98
C GLU A 638 8.08 -20.17 -23.20
N VAL A 639 8.66 -18.97 -23.04
CA VAL A 639 8.77 -17.96 -24.09
C VAL A 639 10.18 -17.34 -24.05
N LYS A 640 10.77 -17.13 -25.23
CA LYS A 640 12.06 -16.46 -25.40
C LYS A 640 11.94 -15.34 -26.42
#